data_AF-A0A945X1P6-F1
#
_entry.id   AF-A0A945X1P6-F1
#
_cell.length_a   1.000
_cell.length_b   1.000
_cell.length_c   1.000
_cell.angle_alpha   90.00
_cell.angle_beta   90.00
_cell.angle_gamma   90.00
#
_symmetry.space_group_name_H-M   'P 1'
#
loop_
_entity.id
_entity.type
_entity.pdbx_description
1 polymer ?
#
loop_
_entity_poly.entity_id
_entity_poly.type
_entity_poly.pdbx_seq_one_letter_code
_entity_poly.pdbx_strand_id
1 'polypeptide(L)'
;MHASGTNVSWKQARLLVAAMLCCCAALAASTSKIITVTDKGAIQLKQDTALEAGRLYDIKSGKAFLGFLVSEKTASGVALRLLAGRAESGAEVIPRPVPTGRVGLLGGSHNERAAQELEALLPGRVVDLDGRAEAVLADLAAVVVIGPRIPPGVRDFTRTGGTLICDLAPYAMWRGVGLGEAISAKELQVTVTSERPATRGLGLGQRLAWFGKNEETHVCRVLESVPAESTVLLALEPDGRAVAIEETIGSGHILALDLLSPNGAPGHDKGSVLKWVLPGNLLCRSTRYTHTVSRRLKYDGFLALQHAVAKRVGPTWVHEPIGKDSGGLTVFRFRTGPMDRPTVLLNGAMHSGEWLNPYLLLDFVEHIANLPEDDWKTRWFLEHFTLAVIPMLSGSLRQESSNGCDLNRNFDCRWDDYTRGYGWRKGKALKLRGTAPFSEPESRIIRDQIWNHPVIGFVDMHMHGIQHGALFWAPHKDCEPKGDFYAAAAKTYAEQLRDRFLWKGPTQLGLRYVPPGRGRLVPYANNWAAFQGLWAISTELIGGTEHSLQEKELGFEALFAFIHTAALEFSAGKRTWLGYPRCGMARPGGARDGTAMVFSRNNKQVIAYRNNRGKGTLSLPLAIPDCRLEAEDGTLLEWNQREGEHLLPMDTERRFFSCGQADRVAVLDALRRATYQPRLPVKLFVPAITARRFLPPFTHGIDAGLSEEGAISSDVLVCLGNAAYNSKPAWYAEYSVDLPHEGTWAIWARVRYPSGKDDSFGFVPNGVKAALQGDQVLGNCGRNDRKWHWTARGGGSTSLPPGTPLCFRLPKGTFTFRVYARETSATPALTPRLDMLALTDDPAAIPTDAEAREAIAIASSEAPRAQQKPEKTR
;
A
#
# COMPACT_ATOMS: atom_id res chain seq x y z
N MET A 1 14.30 -25.10 54.68
CA MET A 1 13.11 -25.52 55.44
C MET A 1 11.91 -24.73 54.94
N HIS A 2 10.84 -25.47 54.61
CA HIS A 2 9.49 -25.09 54.15
C HIS A 2 9.31 -24.22 52.90
N ALA A 3 9.20 -24.94 51.77
CA ALA A 3 8.48 -24.56 50.57
C ALA A 3 6.96 -24.69 50.79
N SER A 4 6.18 -23.68 50.43
CA SER A 4 4.73 -23.75 50.22
C SER A 4 4.45 -23.81 48.73
N GLY A 5 4.28 -25.04 48.23
CA GLY A 5 3.93 -25.32 46.85
C GLY A 5 2.47 -24.99 46.56
N THR A 6 2.24 -24.16 45.55
CA THR A 6 0.94 -24.03 44.88
C THR A 6 0.71 -25.27 44.02
N ASN A 7 -0.05 -26.23 44.56
CA ASN A 7 -0.54 -27.38 43.81
C ASN A 7 -1.60 -26.92 42.80
N VAL A 8 -1.17 -26.55 41.59
CA VAL A 8 -2.03 -26.59 40.41
C VAL A 8 -2.34 -28.07 40.16
N SER A 9 -3.61 -28.48 40.29
CA SER A 9 -3.95 -29.89 40.11
C SER A 9 -3.62 -30.32 38.68
N TRP A 10 -2.95 -31.46 38.54
CA TRP A 10 -2.62 -32.08 37.24
C TRP A 10 -3.85 -32.28 36.32
N LYS A 11 -5.08 -32.23 36.87
CA LYS A 11 -6.33 -32.24 36.10
C LYS A 11 -6.63 -30.90 35.40
N GLN A 12 -6.34 -29.75 36.03
CA GLN A 12 -6.53 -28.43 35.40
C GLN A 12 -5.53 -28.17 34.27
N ALA A 13 -4.28 -28.63 34.44
CA ALA A 13 -3.28 -28.61 33.37
C ALA A 13 -3.69 -29.53 32.20
N ARG A 14 -4.25 -30.73 32.47
CA ARG A 14 -4.77 -31.63 31.43
C ARG A 14 -6.00 -31.08 30.69
N LEU A 15 -6.89 -30.32 31.35
CA LEU A 15 -8.06 -29.70 30.71
C LEU A 15 -7.67 -28.52 29.81
N LEU A 16 -6.71 -27.69 30.23
CA LEU A 16 -6.14 -26.64 29.38
C LEU A 16 -5.38 -27.23 28.18
N VAL A 17 -4.63 -28.32 28.41
CA VAL A 17 -3.94 -29.05 27.36
C VAL A 17 -4.93 -29.78 26.45
N ALA A 18 -6.07 -30.28 26.94
CA ALA A 18 -7.12 -30.90 26.12
C ALA A 18 -7.89 -29.87 25.28
N ALA A 19 -8.18 -28.68 25.80
CA ALA A 19 -8.78 -27.58 25.03
C ALA A 19 -7.81 -27.04 23.97
N MET A 20 -6.52 -26.92 24.30
CA MET A 20 -5.46 -26.62 23.32
C MET A 20 -5.31 -27.76 22.30
N LEU A 21 -5.38 -29.02 22.72
CA LEU A 21 -5.30 -30.20 21.85
C LEU A 21 -6.54 -30.36 20.97
N CYS A 22 -7.73 -29.92 21.36
CA CYS A 22 -8.89 -29.88 20.46
C CYS A 22 -8.73 -28.80 19.38
N CYS A 23 -8.15 -27.63 19.70
CA CYS A 23 -7.72 -26.67 18.68
C CYS A 23 -6.60 -27.22 17.79
N CYS A 24 -5.63 -27.96 18.36
CA CYS A 24 -4.55 -28.59 17.59
C CYS A 24 -5.01 -29.85 16.80
N ALA A 25 -6.06 -30.54 17.23
CA ALA A 25 -6.62 -31.71 16.55
C ALA A 25 -7.49 -31.28 15.35
N ALA A 26 -8.14 -30.12 15.42
CA ALA A 26 -8.73 -29.49 14.23
C ALA A 26 -7.66 -29.01 13.23
N LEU A 27 -6.46 -28.65 13.70
CA LEU A 27 -5.29 -28.33 12.87
C LEU A 27 -4.66 -29.57 12.20
N ALA A 28 -4.85 -30.76 12.75
CA ALA A 28 -4.34 -32.02 12.18
C ALA A 28 -5.18 -32.53 10.98
N ALA A 29 -6.31 -31.89 10.65
CA ALA A 29 -7.33 -32.44 9.77
C ALA A 29 -7.33 -31.95 8.30
N SER A 30 -6.35 -31.20 7.78
CA SER A 30 -6.41 -30.77 6.35
C SER A 30 -5.09 -30.39 5.66
N THR A 31 -3.94 -30.94 6.09
CA THR A 31 -2.69 -30.74 5.33
C THR A 31 -2.76 -31.49 4.00
N SER A 32 -2.86 -30.74 2.91
CA SER A 32 -2.88 -31.28 1.54
C SER A 32 -1.48 -31.21 0.91
N LYS A 33 -1.20 -32.01 -0.12
CA LYS A 33 0.06 -31.93 -0.87
C LYS A 33 -0.17 -31.49 -2.30
N ILE A 34 0.73 -30.69 -2.87
CA ILE A 34 0.70 -30.33 -4.30
C ILE A 34 1.06 -31.58 -5.13
N ILE A 35 0.20 -31.96 -6.09
CA ILE A 35 0.50 -33.04 -7.04
C ILE A 35 1.26 -32.47 -8.24
N THR A 36 0.70 -31.42 -8.85
CA THR A 36 1.20 -30.87 -10.11
C THR A 36 1.13 -29.36 -10.07
N VAL A 37 2.20 -28.74 -10.55
CA VAL A 37 2.28 -27.33 -10.93
C VAL A 37 2.43 -27.32 -12.44
N THR A 38 1.42 -26.83 -13.16
CA THR A 38 1.47 -26.77 -14.62
C THR A 38 2.35 -25.60 -15.09
N ASP A 39 2.81 -25.62 -16.35
CA ASP A 39 3.58 -24.53 -16.96
C ASP A 39 2.83 -23.18 -16.96
N LYS A 40 1.49 -23.23 -16.84
CA LYS A 40 0.61 -22.06 -16.72
C LYS A 40 0.35 -21.65 -15.27
N GLY A 41 1.02 -22.27 -14.29
CA GLY A 41 0.91 -21.96 -12.87
C GLY A 41 -0.34 -22.52 -12.17
N ALA A 42 -1.14 -23.36 -12.82
CA ALA A 42 -2.26 -24.04 -12.16
C ALA A 42 -1.75 -25.10 -11.19
N ILE A 43 -2.31 -25.12 -9.97
CA ILE A 43 -1.90 -25.97 -8.85
C ILE A 43 -3.02 -26.96 -8.52
N GLN A 44 -2.70 -28.25 -8.46
CA GLN A 44 -3.61 -29.33 -8.07
C GLN A 44 -3.17 -30.00 -6.76
N LEU A 45 -4.12 -30.34 -5.89
CA LEU A 45 -3.87 -30.96 -4.58
C LEU A 45 -4.19 -32.46 -4.58
N LYS A 46 -3.49 -33.24 -3.75
CA LYS A 46 -3.60 -34.71 -3.61
C LYS A 46 -4.93 -35.19 -3.02
N GLN A 47 -5.81 -34.29 -2.60
CA GLN A 47 -7.11 -34.57 -2.00
C GLN A 47 -8.14 -33.51 -2.45
N ASP A 48 -9.43 -33.89 -2.51
CA ASP A 48 -10.56 -32.96 -2.70
C ASP A 48 -10.78 -32.12 -1.43
N THR A 49 -9.80 -31.28 -1.12
CA THR A 49 -9.91 -30.31 -0.04
C THR A 49 -10.98 -29.31 -0.43
N ALA A 50 -12.03 -29.19 0.38
CA ALA A 50 -13.09 -28.21 0.14
C ALA A 50 -12.49 -26.79 0.16
N LEU A 51 -12.26 -26.22 -1.02
CA LEU A 51 -11.70 -24.89 -1.18
C LEU A 51 -12.84 -23.86 -1.13
N GLU A 52 -12.82 -22.99 -0.14
CA GLU A 52 -13.60 -21.75 -0.19
C GLU A 52 -12.86 -20.72 -1.06
N ALA A 53 -13.56 -20.02 -1.93
CA ALA A 53 -12.97 -18.97 -2.76
C ALA A 53 -12.48 -17.79 -1.90
N GLY A 54 -11.36 -17.19 -2.31
CA GLY A 54 -10.78 -16.00 -1.69
C GLY A 54 -9.99 -16.26 -0.41
N ARG A 55 -9.65 -17.51 -0.08
CA ARG A 55 -8.86 -17.90 1.10
C ARG A 55 -7.37 -17.95 0.77
N LEU A 56 -6.54 -17.72 1.80
CA LEU A 56 -5.08 -17.82 1.73
C LEU A 56 -4.62 -19.19 2.23
N TYR A 57 -3.54 -19.70 1.64
CA TYR A 57 -2.87 -20.93 2.09
C TYR A 57 -1.36 -20.70 2.13
N ASP A 58 -0.70 -21.23 3.15
CA ASP A 58 0.76 -21.26 3.24
C ASP A 58 1.29 -22.52 2.51
N ILE A 59 2.45 -22.42 1.86
CA ILE A 59 3.15 -23.55 1.21
C ILE A 59 4.46 -23.80 1.93
N LYS A 60 4.73 -25.06 2.30
CA LYS A 60 6.04 -25.44 2.87
C LYS A 60 6.57 -26.77 2.34
N SER A 61 7.87 -26.96 2.45
CA SER A 61 8.57 -28.22 2.16
C SER A 61 9.54 -28.49 3.30
N GLY A 62 9.20 -29.44 4.17
CA GLY A 62 9.88 -29.62 5.46
C GLY A 62 9.81 -28.35 6.31
N LYS A 63 10.98 -27.76 6.63
CA LYS A 63 11.10 -26.48 7.35
C LYS A 63 11.09 -25.24 6.42
N ALA A 64 11.21 -25.44 5.10
CA ALA A 64 11.31 -24.34 4.16
C ALA A 64 9.94 -23.71 3.90
N PHE A 65 9.85 -22.39 4.03
CA PHE A 65 8.68 -21.64 3.60
C PHE A 65 8.79 -21.30 2.12
N LEU A 66 7.84 -21.77 1.31
CA LEU A 66 7.93 -21.69 -0.14
C LEU A 66 7.05 -20.62 -0.77
N GLY A 67 5.89 -20.32 -0.18
CA GLY A 67 5.00 -19.34 -0.78
C GLY A 67 3.64 -19.22 -0.13
N PHE A 68 2.83 -18.34 -0.71
CA PHE A 68 1.41 -18.18 -0.43
C PHE A 68 0.59 -18.57 -1.65
N LEU A 69 -0.52 -19.28 -1.44
CA LEU A 69 -1.56 -19.51 -2.45
C LEU A 69 -2.82 -18.74 -2.09
N VAL A 70 -3.58 -18.39 -3.12
CA VAL A 70 -4.94 -17.88 -2.97
C VAL A 70 -5.90 -18.77 -3.77
N SER A 71 -7.05 -19.07 -3.19
CA SER A 71 -8.14 -19.72 -3.92
C SER A 71 -8.98 -18.69 -4.67
N GLU A 72 -9.31 -18.97 -5.93
CA GLU A 72 -10.07 -18.09 -6.80
C GLU A 72 -11.22 -18.85 -7.45
N LYS A 73 -12.36 -18.18 -7.62
CA LYS A 73 -13.52 -18.76 -8.30
C LYS A 73 -13.25 -18.78 -9.81
N THR A 74 -13.50 -19.92 -10.43
CA THR A 74 -13.33 -20.18 -11.86
C THR A 74 -14.63 -20.72 -12.46
N ALA A 75 -14.69 -20.85 -13.79
CA ALA A 75 -15.84 -21.44 -14.47
C ALA A 75 -16.10 -22.91 -14.07
N SER A 76 -15.07 -23.64 -13.64
CA SER A 76 -15.12 -25.06 -13.28
C SER A 76 -15.09 -25.32 -11.77
N GLY A 77 -15.24 -24.31 -10.92
CA GLY A 77 -15.18 -24.44 -9.45
C GLY A 77 -14.20 -23.47 -8.80
N VAL A 78 -13.44 -23.92 -7.80
CA VAL A 78 -12.45 -23.11 -7.09
C VAL A 78 -11.05 -23.66 -7.39
N ALA A 79 -10.13 -22.79 -7.82
CA ALA A 79 -8.75 -23.15 -8.17
C ALA A 79 -7.75 -22.40 -7.29
N LEU A 80 -6.54 -22.95 -7.14
CA LEU A 80 -5.45 -22.30 -6.43
C LEU A 80 -4.49 -21.61 -7.39
N ARG A 81 -4.08 -20.38 -7.03
CA ARG A 81 -3.07 -19.60 -7.72
C ARG A 81 -1.94 -19.23 -6.78
N LEU A 82 -0.70 -19.25 -7.28
CA LEU A 82 0.45 -18.73 -6.57
C LEU A 82 0.33 -17.21 -6.39
N LEU A 83 0.30 -16.77 -5.13
CA LEU A 83 0.21 -15.37 -4.75
C LEU A 83 1.60 -14.74 -4.60
N ALA A 84 2.53 -15.43 -3.93
CA ALA A 84 3.93 -15.00 -3.78
C ALA A 84 4.85 -16.20 -3.50
N GLY A 85 6.14 -16.07 -3.85
CA GLY A 85 7.13 -17.13 -3.69
C GLY A 85 7.14 -18.12 -4.86
N ARG A 86 7.26 -19.41 -4.55
CA ARG A 86 7.26 -20.53 -5.52
C ARG A 86 6.40 -21.70 -5.04
N ALA A 87 6.05 -22.57 -5.98
CA ALA A 87 5.35 -23.83 -5.70
C ALA A 87 6.11 -25.00 -6.34
N GLU A 88 6.14 -26.14 -5.66
CA GLU A 88 6.77 -27.38 -6.13
C GLU A 88 5.90 -28.60 -5.80
N SER A 89 6.05 -29.67 -6.57
CA SER A 89 5.34 -30.93 -6.32
C SER A 89 5.80 -31.55 -4.99
N GLY A 90 4.86 -32.12 -4.24
CA GLY A 90 5.10 -32.71 -2.92
C GLY A 90 5.05 -31.73 -1.75
N ALA A 91 5.06 -30.41 -2.00
CA ALA A 91 4.95 -29.40 -0.97
C ALA A 91 3.60 -29.47 -0.23
N GLU A 92 3.64 -29.19 1.08
CA GLU A 92 2.48 -29.14 1.96
C GLU A 92 1.76 -27.81 1.83
N VAL A 93 0.43 -27.86 1.77
CA VAL A 93 -0.47 -26.71 1.71
C VAL A 93 -1.29 -26.65 2.99
N ILE A 94 -1.22 -25.49 3.66
CA ILE A 94 -1.81 -25.27 4.98
C ILE A 94 -2.81 -24.10 4.88
N PRO A 95 -4.11 -24.30 5.17
CA PRO A 95 -5.12 -23.22 5.10
C PRO A 95 -4.91 -22.10 6.14
N ARG A 96 -5.29 -20.86 5.78
CA ARG A 96 -5.23 -19.66 6.65
C ARG A 96 -6.54 -18.83 6.60
N PRO A 97 -6.99 -18.24 7.73
CA PRO A 97 -6.90 -18.71 9.12
C PRO A 97 -7.95 -19.79 9.43
N VAL A 98 -7.83 -20.50 10.56
CA VAL A 98 -8.91 -21.36 11.08
C VAL A 98 -10.09 -20.45 11.44
N PRO A 99 -11.25 -20.53 10.75
CA PRO A 99 -12.39 -19.66 11.05
C PRO A 99 -12.90 -19.91 12.47
N THR A 100 -13.31 -18.85 13.16
CA THR A 100 -14.18 -19.02 14.33
C THR A 100 -15.46 -19.73 13.87
N GLY A 101 -15.89 -20.76 14.59
CA GLY A 101 -17.16 -21.45 14.34
C GLY A 101 -18.37 -20.52 14.48
N ARG A 102 -19.57 -21.03 14.17
CA ARG A 102 -20.82 -20.27 14.32
C ARG A 102 -21.05 -19.89 15.78
N VAL A 103 -21.59 -18.69 16.02
CA VAL A 103 -21.90 -18.18 17.37
C VAL A 103 -23.40 -17.96 17.49
N GLY A 104 -24.02 -18.47 18.55
CA GLY A 104 -25.42 -18.24 18.83
C GLY A 104 -25.66 -16.90 19.50
N LEU A 105 -26.74 -16.20 19.16
CA LEU A 105 -27.16 -14.95 19.79
C LEU A 105 -28.57 -15.09 20.37
N LEU A 106 -28.74 -14.71 21.64
CA LEU A 106 -30.04 -14.64 22.32
C LEU A 106 -30.33 -13.23 22.83
N GLY A 107 -31.56 -12.77 22.60
CA GLY A 107 -32.01 -11.42 22.93
C GLY A 107 -31.62 -10.39 21.87
N GLY A 108 -31.50 -10.80 20.60
CA GLY A 108 -31.15 -9.89 19.51
C GLY A 108 -32.16 -8.75 19.36
N SER A 109 -33.45 -9.07 19.53
CA SER A 109 -34.54 -8.08 19.54
C SER A 109 -34.53 -7.18 20.78
N HIS A 110 -33.85 -7.58 21.86
CA HIS A 110 -33.76 -6.80 23.09
C HIS A 110 -32.72 -5.67 22.99
N ASN A 111 -31.66 -5.88 22.20
CA ASN A 111 -30.67 -4.86 21.92
C ASN A 111 -30.15 -5.01 20.48
N GLU A 112 -30.91 -4.44 19.54
CA GLU A 112 -30.62 -4.51 18.11
C GLU A 112 -29.21 -4.02 17.78
N ARG A 113 -28.73 -3.01 18.52
CA ARG A 113 -27.40 -2.48 18.33
C ARG A 113 -26.35 -3.54 18.62
N ALA A 114 -26.29 -4.09 19.84
CA ALA A 114 -25.28 -5.10 20.18
C ALA A 114 -25.34 -6.33 19.26
N ALA A 115 -26.54 -6.70 18.78
CA ALA A 115 -26.71 -7.72 17.75
C ALA A 115 -26.04 -7.34 16.41
N GLN A 116 -26.27 -6.12 15.91
CA GLN A 116 -25.61 -5.58 14.71
C GLN A 116 -24.08 -5.52 14.87
N GLU A 117 -23.60 -5.13 16.06
CA GLU A 117 -22.17 -5.10 16.36
C GLU A 117 -21.54 -6.50 16.27
N LEU A 118 -22.22 -7.52 16.82
CA LEU A 118 -21.77 -8.91 16.74
C LEU A 118 -21.82 -9.46 15.30
N GLU A 119 -22.86 -9.16 14.53
CA GLU A 119 -22.96 -9.56 13.12
C GLU A 119 -21.88 -8.89 12.26
N ALA A 120 -21.58 -7.61 12.50
CA ALA A 120 -20.48 -6.92 11.83
C ALA A 120 -19.10 -7.55 12.16
N LEU A 121 -18.96 -8.13 13.36
CA LEU A 121 -17.77 -8.83 13.82
C LEU A 121 -17.69 -10.27 13.31
N LEU A 122 -18.81 -10.94 13.03
CA LEU A 122 -18.86 -12.30 12.50
C LEU A 122 -19.84 -12.42 11.32
N PRO A 123 -19.61 -11.74 10.18
CA PRO A 123 -20.60 -11.67 9.11
C PRO A 123 -21.02 -13.07 8.61
N GLY A 124 -22.33 -13.33 8.61
CA GLY A 124 -22.93 -14.59 8.17
C GLY A 124 -22.69 -15.78 9.10
N ARG A 125 -22.19 -15.56 10.32
CA ARG A 125 -21.90 -16.62 11.31
C ARG A 125 -22.62 -16.44 12.65
N VAL A 126 -23.38 -15.36 12.82
CA VAL A 126 -24.27 -15.22 13.98
C VAL A 126 -25.56 -15.98 13.70
N VAL A 127 -25.87 -16.92 14.56
CA VAL A 127 -27.11 -17.69 14.52
C VAL A 127 -28.05 -17.08 15.54
N ASP A 128 -29.10 -16.42 15.07
CA ASP A 128 -30.18 -15.99 15.94
C ASP A 128 -30.85 -17.22 16.59
N LEU A 129 -30.88 -17.26 17.92
CA LEU A 129 -31.45 -18.35 18.70
C LEU A 129 -32.81 -17.98 19.31
N ASP A 130 -33.31 -16.76 19.11
CA ASP A 130 -34.61 -16.33 19.64
C ASP A 130 -35.71 -17.25 19.09
N GLY A 131 -36.33 -18.05 19.97
CA GLY A 131 -37.39 -18.99 19.60
C GLY A 131 -36.94 -20.27 18.86
N ARG A 132 -35.65 -20.63 18.85
CA ARG A 132 -35.13 -21.84 18.16
C ARG A 132 -34.91 -23.05 19.07
N ALA A 133 -34.82 -24.24 18.48
CA ALA A 133 -34.67 -25.53 19.16
C ALA A 133 -33.23 -25.80 19.68
N GLU A 134 -33.13 -26.57 20.78
CA GLU A 134 -31.88 -26.88 21.49
C GLU A 134 -30.81 -27.64 20.66
N ALA A 135 -31.23 -28.37 19.62
CA ALA A 135 -30.32 -29.16 18.77
C ALA A 135 -29.26 -28.31 18.04
N VAL A 136 -29.51 -27.01 17.86
CA VAL A 136 -28.57 -26.09 17.19
C VAL A 136 -27.37 -25.75 18.08
N LEU A 137 -27.49 -25.90 19.41
CA LEU A 137 -26.46 -25.48 20.37
C LEU A 137 -25.18 -26.30 20.28
N ALA A 138 -25.27 -27.58 19.95
CA ALA A 138 -24.12 -28.49 19.89
C ALA A 138 -23.09 -28.12 18.81
N ASP A 139 -23.52 -27.43 17.76
CA ASP A 139 -22.66 -27.03 16.63
C ASP A 139 -22.07 -25.61 16.78
N LEU A 140 -22.32 -24.94 17.89
CA LEU A 140 -21.89 -23.56 18.12
C LEU A 140 -20.57 -23.51 18.89
N ALA A 141 -19.70 -22.59 18.49
CA ALA A 141 -18.46 -22.31 19.21
C ALA A 141 -18.73 -21.63 20.56
N ALA A 142 -19.78 -20.81 20.64
CA ALA A 142 -20.23 -20.13 21.84
C ALA A 142 -21.68 -19.63 21.71
N VAL A 143 -22.27 -19.25 22.83
CA VAL A 143 -23.56 -18.54 22.90
C VAL A 143 -23.34 -17.18 23.54
N VAL A 144 -23.84 -16.13 22.90
CA VAL A 144 -23.86 -14.74 23.39
C VAL A 144 -25.28 -14.39 23.85
N VAL A 145 -25.43 -13.97 25.11
CA VAL A 145 -26.73 -13.59 25.69
C VAL A 145 -26.70 -12.10 26.05
N ILE A 146 -27.47 -11.30 25.31
CA ILE A 146 -27.72 -9.88 25.58
C ILE A 146 -29.17 -9.62 26.03
N GLY A 147 -30.00 -10.65 26.06
CA GLY A 147 -31.35 -10.61 26.60
C GLY A 147 -31.40 -10.66 28.13
N PRO A 148 -32.61 -10.54 28.73
CA PRO A 148 -32.77 -10.40 30.18
C PRO A 148 -32.48 -11.67 30.97
N ARG A 149 -32.42 -12.86 30.33
CA ARG A 149 -32.33 -14.16 31.01
C ARG A 149 -31.49 -15.16 30.22
N ILE A 150 -30.77 -16.03 30.93
CA ILE A 150 -30.11 -17.23 30.37
C ILE A 150 -31.11 -18.40 30.41
N PRO A 151 -31.56 -18.95 29.27
CA PRO A 151 -32.48 -20.08 29.24
C PRO A 151 -31.87 -21.38 29.79
N PRO A 152 -32.67 -22.34 30.30
CA PRO A 152 -32.18 -23.62 30.82
C PRO A 152 -31.26 -24.38 29.86
N GLY A 153 -31.65 -24.55 28.59
CA GLY A 153 -30.82 -25.27 27.60
C GLY A 153 -29.43 -24.65 27.38
N VAL A 154 -29.31 -23.32 27.47
CA VAL A 154 -28.00 -22.64 27.41
C VAL A 154 -27.18 -22.90 28.68
N ARG A 155 -27.81 -22.95 29.85
CA ARG A 155 -27.11 -23.29 31.10
C ARG A 155 -26.54 -24.71 31.03
N ASP A 156 -27.29 -25.64 30.45
CA ASP A 156 -26.87 -27.03 30.31
C ASP A 156 -25.78 -27.19 29.24
N PHE A 157 -25.89 -26.48 28.11
CA PHE A 157 -24.81 -26.33 27.14
C PHE A 157 -23.52 -25.85 27.81
N THR A 158 -23.58 -24.80 28.63
CA THR A 158 -22.40 -24.29 29.34
C THR A 158 -21.85 -25.31 30.34
N ARG A 159 -22.69 -25.95 31.17
CA ARG A 159 -22.22 -26.95 32.15
C ARG A 159 -21.50 -28.14 31.51
N THR A 160 -21.88 -28.50 30.28
CA THR A 160 -21.36 -29.66 29.55
C THR A 160 -20.13 -29.35 28.68
N GLY A 161 -19.63 -28.11 28.71
CA GLY A 161 -18.38 -27.73 28.03
C GLY A 161 -18.49 -26.52 27.12
N GLY A 162 -19.70 -25.99 26.93
CA GLY A 162 -19.95 -24.82 26.10
C GLY A 162 -19.36 -23.52 26.68
N THR A 163 -19.11 -22.57 25.78
CA THR A 163 -18.70 -21.20 26.14
C THR A 163 -19.91 -20.27 26.13
N LEU A 164 -20.17 -19.60 27.25
CA LEU A 164 -21.20 -18.56 27.39
C LEU A 164 -20.55 -17.18 27.55
N ILE A 165 -20.97 -16.23 26.73
CA ILE A 165 -20.66 -14.81 26.88
C ILE A 165 -21.96 -14.08 27.15
N CYS A 166 -22.04 -13.26 28.18
CA CYS A 166 -23.30 -12.58 28.52
C CYS A 166 -23.12 -11.22 29.17
N ASP A 167 -24.15 -10.39 29.06
CA ASP A 167 -24.23 -9.16 29.86
C ASP A 167 -24.35 -9.49 31.36
N LEU A 168 -23.96 -8.56 32.24
CA LEU A 168 -24.04 -8.76 33.69
C LEU A 168 -25.47 -9.03 34.18
N ALA A 169 -26.50 -8.44 33.57
CA ALA A 169 -27.88 -8.61 34.02
C ALA A 169 -28.39 -10.08 34.00
N PRO A 170 -28.34 -10.79 32.86
CA PRO A 170 -28.75 -12.20 32.80
C PRO A 170 -27.88 -13.12 33.66
N TYR A 171 -26.59 -12.80 33.86
CA TYR A 171 -25.70 -13.53 34.77
C TYR A 171 -26.08 -13.33 36.24
N ALA A 172 -26.27 -12.09 36.66
CA ALA A 172 -26.64 -11.72 38.03
C ALA A 172 -27.95 -12.42 38.44
N MET A 173 -28.94 -12.43 37.55
CA MET A 173 -30.21 -13.12 37.76
C MET A 173 -30.04 -14.65 37.87
N TRP A 174 -29.17 -15.28 37.07
CA TRP A 174 -28.92 -16.72 37.18
C TRP A 174 -28.21 -17.07 38.49
N ARG A 175 -27.27 -16.24 38.93
CA ARG A 175 -26.49 -16.47 40.16
C ARG A 175 -27.16 -15.96 41.44
N GLY A 176 -28.26 -15.22 41.33
CA GLY A 176 -28.94 -14.62 42.48
C GLY A 176 -28.11 -13.55 43.18
N VAL A 177 -27.30 -12.78 42.42
CA VAL A 177 -26.54 -11.63 42.94
C VAL A 177 -27.12 -10.32 42.43
N GLY A 178 -26.85 -9.24 43.15
CA GLY A 178 -27.32 -7.90 42.79
C GLY A 178 -26.60 -7.31 41.58
N LEU A 179 -27.34 -6.57 40.76
CA LEU A 179 -26.84 -5.76 39.65
C LEU A 179 -26.98 -4.29 40.02
N GLY A 180 -25.87 -3.57 40.01
CA GLY A 180 -25.85 -2.12 40.27
C GLY A 180 -25.32 -1.33 39.07
N GLU A 181 -25.26 -0.01 39.25
CA GLU A 181 -24.63 0.92 38.32
C GLU A 181 -23.59 1.77 39.04
N ALA A 182 -22.49 2.06 38.37
CA ALA A 182 -21.56 3.12 38.75
C ALA A 182 -21.85 4.34 37.87
N ILE A 183 -22.10 5.49 38.50
CA ILE A 183 -22.47 6.74 37.83
C ILE A 183 -21.45 7.82 38.21
N SER A 184 -20.92 8.53 37.22
CA SER A 184 -19.96 9.60 37.45
C SER A 184 -20.12 10.76 36.47
N ALA A 185 -19.89 11.98 36.96
CA ALA A 185 -19.74 13.16 36.09
C ALA A 185 -18.45 13.10 35.26
N LYS A 186 -17.45 12.30 35.67
CA LYS A 186 -16.20 12.10 34.93
C LYS A 186 -16.23 10.78 34.16
N GLU A 187 -15.42 10.69 33.12
CA GLU A 187 -15.23 9.43 32.39
C GLU A 187 -14.81 8.30 33.35
N LEU A 188 -15.58 7.22 33.38
CA LEU A 188 -15.26 6.06 34.20
C LEU A 188 -14.11 5.25 33.58
N GLN A 189 -13.27 4.71 34.45
CA GLN A 189 -12.21 3.80 34.06
C GLN A 189 -12.25 2.54 34.91
N VAL A 190 -12.11 1.38 34.26
CA VAL A 190 -12.03 0.08 34.91
C VAL A 190 -10.58 -0.38 34.98
N THR A 191 -10.20 -1.01 36.07
CA THR A 191 -8.86 -1.55 36.30
C THR A 191 -8.86 -3.04 36.01
N VAL A 192 -7.96 -3.50 35.15
CA VAL A 192 -7.74 -4.92 34.88
C VAL A 192 -7.07 -5.57 36.08
N THR A 193 -7.66 -6.63 36.62
CA THR A 193 -7.22 -7.27 37.86
C THR A 193 -6.70 -8.69 37.68
N SER A 194 -6.84 -9.29 36.50
CA SER A 194 -6.38 -10.64 36.22
C SER A 194 -5.83 -10.79 34.80
N GLU A 195 -4.76 -11.56 34.66
CA GLU A 195 -4.23 -12.00 33.36
C GLU A 195 -4.86 -13.35 32.98
N ARG A 196 -5.75 -13.33 32.00
CA ARG A 196 -6.57 -14.45 31.55
C ARG A 196 -6.64 -14.46 30.02
N PRO A 197 -7.07 -15.59 29.39
CA PRO A 197 -7.29 -15.61 27.95
C PRO A 197 -8.16 -14.44 27.46
N ALA A 198 -9.24 -14.07 28.17
CA ALA A 198 -10.09 -12.94 27.78
C ALA A 198 -9.42 -11.56 27.93
N THR A 199 -8.51 -11.36 28.90
CA THR A 199 -7.81 -10.07 29.12
C THR A 199 -6.48 -9.96 28.37
N ARG A 200 -6.20 -10.88 27.44
CA ARG A 200 -4.96 -10.88 26.65
C ARG A 200 -4.68 -9.51 26.01
N GLY A 201 -3.44 -9.04 26.17
CA GLY A 201 -2.95 -7.74 25.70
C GLY A 201 -3.33 -6.54 26.59
N LEU A 202 -4.11 -6.78 27.63
CA LEU A 202 -4.42 -5.80 28.67
C LEU A 202 -3.55 -6.13 29.89
N GLY A 203 -2.77 -5.16 30.35
CA GLY A 203 -1.83 -5.37 31.46
C GLY A 203 -2.52 -5.41 32.81
N LEU A 204 -1.97 -6.18 33.76
CA LEU A 204 -2.42 -6.14 35.14
C LEU A 204 -2.31 -4.73 35.74
N GLY A 205 -3.36 -4.27 36.42
CA GLY A 205 -3.45 -2.93 37.00
C GLY A 205 -3.73 -1.81 35.99
N GLN A 206 -3.90 -2.15 34.71
CA GLN A 206 -4.17 -1.17 33.68
C GLN A 206 -5.57 -0.57 33.80
N ARG A 207 -5.68 0.74 33.61
CA ARG A 207 -6.95 1.45 33.52
C ARG A 207 -7.43 1.57 32.07
N LEU A 208 -8.68 1.20 31.84
CA LEU A 208 -9.36 1.21 30.55
C LEU A 208 -10.58 2.11 30.64
N ALA A 209 -10.82 2.95 29.63
CA ALA A 209 -12.10 3.64 29.53
C ALA A 209 -13.21 2.61 29.24
N TRP A 210 -14.23 2.58 30.09
CA TRP A 210 -15.36 1.65 29.95
C TRP A 210 -16.62 2.30 30.53
N PHE A 211 -17.46 2.83 29.65
CA PHE A 211 -18.69 3.54 30.04
C PHE A 211 -19.62 3.77 28.86
N GLY A 212 -20.90 3.94 29.18
CA GLY A 212 -21.88 4.65 28.37
C GLY A 212 -22.01 6.11 28.75
N LYS A 213 -22.68 6.88 27.89
CA LYS A 213 -23.14 8.24 28.20
C LYS A 213 -24.65 8.25 28.42
N ASN A 214 -25.08 8.85 29.51
CA ASN A 214 -26.49 9.17 29.79
C ASN A 214 -26.58 10.64 30.19
N GLU A 215 -27.11 11.47 29.28
CA GLU A 215 -27.14 12.93 29.43
C GLU A 215 -25.74 13.50 29.75
N GLU A 216 -25.55 14.07 30.94
CA GLU A 216 -24.29 14.65 31.41
C GLU A 216 -23.42 13.66 32.23
N THR A 217 -23.84 12.41 32.36
CA THR A 217 -23.17 11.41 33.20
C THR A 217 -22.61 10.23 32.41
N HIS A 218 -21.60 9.59 32.98
CA HIS A 218 -21.00 8.35 32.50
C HIS A 218 -21.43 7.19 33.39
N VAL A 219 -21.83 6.08 32.78
CA VAL A 219 -22.41 4.93 33.50
C VAL A 219 -21.77 3.60 33.06
N CYS A 220 -21.52 2.70 34.00
CA CYS A 220 -21.26 1.28 33.71
C CYS A 220 -22.02 0.37 34.69
N ARG A 221 -22.41 -0.82 34.22
CA ARG A 221 -23.03 -1.84 35.07
C ARG A 221 -21.97 -2.59 35.87
N VAL A 222 -22.34 -2.97 37.08
CA VAL A 222 -21.49 -3.71 38.01
C VAL A 222 -22.24 -4.80 38.74
N LEU A 223 -21.53 -5.84 39.17
CA LEU A 223 -22.05 -6.78 40.17
C LEU A 223 -21.85 -6.22 41.58
N GLU A 224 -22.89 -6.28 42.40
CA GLU A 224 -22.84 -5.83 43.80
C GLU A 224 -22.07 -6.79 44.70
N SER A 225 -21.99 -8.07 44.31
CA SER A 225 -21.24 -9.10 45.03
C SER A 225 -20.69 -10.16 44.07
N VAL A 226 -19.66 -10.88 44.54
CA VAL A 226 -19.05 -12.00 43.81
C VAL A 226 -19.81 -13.28 44.14
N PRO A 227 -20.38 -14.01 43.16
CA PRO A 227 -21.32 -15.10 43.42
C PRO A 227 -20.68 -16.40 43.93
N ALA A 228 -19.39 -16.62 43.68
CA ALA A 228 -18.68 -17.83 44.07
C ALA A 228 -17.18 -17.59 44.20
N GLU A 229 -16.50 -18.39 45.02
CA GLU A 229 -15.02 -18.35 45.14
C GLU A 229 -14.31 -18.75 43.83
N SER A 230 -14.97 -19.53 42.97
CA SER A 230 -14.45 -19.90 41.65
C SER A 230 -14.52 -18.78 40.61
N THR A 231 -15.14 -17.64 40.93
CA THR A 231 -15.23 -16.48 40.04
C THR A 231 -13.93 -15.69 40.07
N VAL A 232 -13.37 -15.45 38.88
CA VAL A 232 -12.19 -14.62 38.68
C VAL A 232 -12.63 -13.22 38.26
N LEU A 233 -12.20 -12.20 39.02
CA LEU A 233 -12.47 -10.80 38.70
C LEU A 233 -11.50 -10.34 37.61
N LEU A 234 -12.03 -9.98 36.44
CA LEU A 234 -11.22 -9.51 35.31
C LEU A 234 -11.00 -8.01 35.33
N ALA A 235 -12.05 -7.24 35.61
CA ALA A 235 -12.00 -5.79 35.64
C ALA A 235 -12.95 -5.21 36.70
N LEU A 236 -12.45 -4.22 37.45
CA LEU A 236 -13.17 -3.54 38.53
C LEU A 236 -13.32 -2.04 38.23
N GLU A 237 -14.46 -1.47 38.61
CA GLU A 237 -14.60 -0.01 38.68
C GLU A 237 -13.92 0.58 39.94
N PRO A 238 -13.77 1.91 40.06
CA PRO A 238 -13.02 2.55 41.14
C PRO A 238 -13.41 2.15 42.58
N ASP A 239 -14.69 1.88 42.87
CA ASP A 239 -15.16 1.43 44.19
C ASP A 239 -15.00 -0.10 44.39
N GLY A 240 -14.37 -0.79 43.45
CA GLY A 240 -14.00 -2.20 43.56
C GLY A 240 -15.08 -3.19 43.12
N ARG A 241 -16.21 -2.72 42.58
CA ARG A 241 -17.26 -3.61 42.06
C ARG A 241 -16.90 -4.14 40.67
N ALA A 242 -17.38 -5.35 40.36
CA ALA A 242 -16.95 -6.07 39.16
C ALA A 242 -17.71 -5.63 37.91
N VAL A 243 -16.97 -5.23 36.87
CA VAL A 243 -17.50 -4.89 35.53
C VAL A 243 -17.33 -6.05 34.56
N ALA A 244 -16.32 -6.92 34.79
CA ALA A 244 -16.11 -8.13 34.01
C ALA A 244 -15.56 -9.26 34.89
N ILE A 245 -16.06 -10.48 34.69
CA ILE A 245 -15.67 -11.69 35.42
C ILE A 245 -15.56 -12.89 34.49
N GLU A 246 -14.77 -13.88 34.90
CA GLU A 246 -14.80 -15.24 34.37
C GLU A 246 -15.26 -16.23 35.44
N GLU A 247 -15.99 -17.26 35.02
CA GLU A 247 -16.35 -18.38 35.87
C GLU A 247 -16.24 -19.71 35.11
N THR A 248 -15.76 -20.75 35.78
CA THR A 248 -15.82 -22.13 35.26
C THR A 248 -16.98 -22.86 35.93
N ILE A 249 -17.85 -23.47 35.13
CA ILE A 249 -18.98 -24.28 35.64
C ILE A 249 -19.02 -25.64 34.92
N GLY A 250 -18.96 -26.74 35.69
CA GLY A 250 -18.81 -28.07 35.12
C GLY A 250 -17.54 -28.14 34.27
N SER A 251 -17.67 -28.48 32.99
CA SER A 251 -16.58 -28.46 32.01
C SER A 251 -16.53 -27.20 31.13
N GLY A 252 -17.49 -26.27 31.25
CA GLY A 252 -17.55 -25.09 30.40
C GLY A 252 -17.17 -23.79 31.09
N HIS A 253 -17.32 -22.70 30.34
CA HIS A 253 -16.74 -21.39 30.66
C HIS A 253 -17.76 -20.27 30.47
N ILE A 254 -17.77 -19.32 31.41
CA ILE A 254 -18.61 -18.12 31.39
C ILE A 254 -17.70 -16.90 31.39
N LEU A 255 -17.96 -15.99 30.46
CA LEU A 255 -17.51 -14.60 30.49
C LEU A 255 -18.74 -13.70 30.68
N ALA A 256 -18.86 -13.06 31.84
CA ALA A 256 -19.90 -12.07 32.09
C ALA A 256 -19.26 -10.69 32.23
N LEU A 257 -19.76 -9.71 31.49
CA LEU A 257 -19.23 -8.35 31.47
C LEU A 257 -20.32 -7.34 31.11
N ASP A 258 -20.11 -6.08 31.45
CA ASP A 258 -20.99 -4.99 31.04
C ASP A 258 -20.91 -4.77 29.53
N LEU A 259 -21.79 -5.44 28.77
CA LEU A 259 -21.84 -5.39 27.31
C LEU A 259 -22.78 -4.29 26.82
N LEU A 260 -23.75 -3.85 27.62
CA LEU A 260 -24.79 -2.96 27.11
C LEU A 260 -24.62 -1.50 27.56
N SER A 261 -23.92 -1.19 28.65
CA SER A 261 -23.73 0.22 29.04
C SER A 261 -22.81 0.97 28.09
N PRO A 262 -21.69 0.41 27.58
CA PRO A 262 -20.91 1.01 26.50
C PRO A 262 -21.75 1.18 25.22
N ASN A 263 -22.45 2.32 25.17
CA ASN A 263 -23.44 2.69 24.17
C ASN A 263 -22.89 3.69 23.14
N GLY A 264 -21.58 3.93 23.14
CA GLY A 264 -20.85 4.65 22.08
C GLY A 264 -20.45 3.70 20.94
N ALA A 265 -20.13 4.24 19.77
CA ALA A 265 -19.65 3.49 18.62
C ALA A 265 -18.29 2.84 18.96
N PRO A 266 -18.20 1.51 19.06
CA PRO A 266 -16.93 0.85 19.33
C PRO A 266 -15.88 1.13 18.26
N GLY A 267 -14.62 1.14 18.70
CA GLY A 267 -13.49 1.62 17.91
C GLY A 267 -13.43 3.12 17.67
N HIS A 268 -14.42 3.90 18.14
CA HIS A 268 -14.47 5.35 17.96
C HIS A 268 -14.70 6.08 19.28
N ASP A 269 -15.73 5.70 20.02
CA ASP A 269 -16.10 6.35 21.27
C ASP A 269 -15.33 5.74 22.44
N LYS A 270 -14.65 6.60 23.19
CA LYS A 270 -13.66 6.25 24.23
C LYS A 270 -14.12 5.14 25.19
N GLY A 271 -15.33 5.24 25.73
CA GLY A 271 -15.89 4.26 26.67
C GLY A 271 -16.30 2.93 26.04
N SER A 272 -16.32 2.82 24.71
CA SER A 272 -16.74 1.64 23.96
C SER A 272 -15.65 1.09 23.04
N VAL A 273 -14.46 1.71 22.96
CA VAL A 273 -13.36 1.30 22.05
C VAL A 273 -13.01 -0.18 22.19
N LEU A 274 -12.93 -0.67 23.42
CA LEU A 274 -12.48 -2.03 23.73
C LEU A 274 -13.62 -3.00 24.08
N LYS A 275 -14.88 -2.59 23.89
CA LYS A 275 -16.09 -3.33 24.27
C LYS A 275 -16.05 -4.82 23.89
N TRP A 276 -15.62 -5.11 22.66
CA TRP A 276 -15.63 -6.45 22.08
C TRP A 276 -14.29 -7.20 22.18
N VAL A 277 -13.26 -6.61 22.81
CA VAL A 277 -11.93 -7.21 22.94
C VAL A 277 -11.95 -8.46 23.82
N LEU A 278 -12.60 -8.39 24.99
CA LEU A 278 -12.67 -9.54 25.91
C LEU A 278 -13.42 -10.73 25.30
N PRO A 279 -14.65 -10.55 24.75
CA PRO A 279 -15.33 -11.60 24.00
C PRO A 279 -14.49 -12.17 22.86
N GLY A 280 -13.88 -11.32 22.05
CA GLY A 280 -13.08 -11.77 20.91
C GLY A 280 -11.79 -12.50 21.31
N ASN A 281 -11.16 -12.11 22.41
CA ASN A 281 -10.01 -12.82 22.93
C ASN A 281 -10.34 -14.27 23.31
N LEU A 282 -11.52 -14.49 23.88
CA LEU A 282 -12.01 -15.83 24.21
C LEU A 282 -12.40 -16.64 22.95
N LEU A 283 -13.11 -16.02 22.01
CA LEU A 283 -13.64 -16.71 20.82
C LEU A 283 -12.58 -17.04 19.76
N CYS A 284 -11.68 -16.10 19.48
CA CYS A 284 -10.81 -16.18 18.30
C CYS A 284 -9.40 -15.63 18.50
N ARG A 285 -9.03 -15.34 19.76
CA ARG A 285 -7.75 -14.72 20.13
C ARG A 285 -7.54 -13.41 19.36
N SER A 286 -8.50 -12.50 19.49
CA SER A 286 -8.51 -11.19 18.82
C SER A 286 -7.22 -10.40 19.02
N THR A 287 -6.66 -10.38 20.22
CA THR A 287 -5.32 -9.85 20.45
C THR A 287 -4.32 -11.00 20.37
N ARG A 288 -3.28 -10.86 19.54
CA ARG A 288 -2.29 -11.93 19.35
C ARG A 288 -0.90 -11.52 19.79
N TYR A 289 -0.51 -10.28 19.56
CA TYR A 289 0.89 -9.89 19.63
C TYR A 289 1.16 -8.73 20.58
N THR A 290 0.17 -7.87 20.81
CA THR A 290 0.44 -6.52 21.29
C THR A 290 -0.19 -6.20 22.64
N HIS A 291 0.40 -5.21 23.30
CA HIS A 291 -0.14 -4.62 24.52
C HIS A 291 -0.56 -3.17 24.30
N THR A 292 -1.59 -2.73 25.01
CA THR A 292 -1.97 -1.31 25.09
C THR A 292 -0.85 -0.44 25.66
N VAL A 293 -0.81 0.82 25.23
CA VAL A 293 0.10 1.85 25.74
C VAL A 293 -0.69 2.87 26.54
N SER A 294 -0.33 3.06 27.81
CA SER A 294 -1.08 3.92 28.75
C SER A 294 -0.80 5.42 28.59
N ARG A 295 0.41 5.77 28.12
CA ARG A 295 0.81 7.16 27.89
C ARG A 295 1.99 7.25 26.93
N ARG A 296 2.14 8.41 26.29
CA ARG A 296 3.33 8.78 25.53
C ARG A 296 4.47 9.18 26.48
N LEU A 297 5.58 8.45 26.44
CA LEU A 297 6.83 8.79 27.14
C LEU A 297 7.63 9.87 26.39
N LYS A 298 8.43 10.63 27.14
CA LYS A 298 9.53 11.46 26.59
C LYS A 298 10.71 10.56 26.20
N TYR A 299 11.68 11.13 25.47
CA TYR A 299 12.86 10.40 24.98
C TYR A 299 13.55 9.55 26.06
N ASP A 300 13.92 10.12 27.21
CA ASP A 300 14.62 9.36 28.27
C ASP A 300 13.80 8.18 28.81
N GLY A 301 12.49 8.39 28.97
CA GLY A 301 11.57 7.34 29.42
C GLY A 301 11.42 6.23 28.36
N PHE A 302 11.35 6.60 27.09
CA PHE A 302 11.31 5.64 25.99
C PHE A 302 12.66 4.90 25.86
N LEU A 303 13.79 5.58 26.01
CA LEU A 303 15.11 4.98 25.96
C LEU A 303 15.31 3.98 27.10
N ALA A 304 14.86 4.31 28.31
CA ALA A 304 14.85 3.38 29.44
C ALA A 304 13.99 2.13 29.13
N LEU A 305 12.81 2.31 28.53
CA LEU A 305 11.97 1.21 28.08
C LEU A 305 12.69 0.36 27.01
N GLN A 306 13.32 1.00 26.03
CA GLN A 306 14.06 0.33 24.97
C GLN A 306 15.25 -0.50 25.51
N HIS A 307 16.02 0.03 26.47
CA HIS A 307 17.08 -0.73 27.14
C HIS A 307 16.52 -1.90 27.97
N ALA A 308 15.36 -1.72 28.61
CA ALA A 308 14.70 -2.81 29.33
C ALA A 308 14.26 -3.94 28.38
N VAL A 309 13.73 -3.59 27.20
CA VAL A 309 13.42 -4.55 26.13
C VAL A 309 14.67 -5.28 25.68
N ALA A 310 15.77 -4.56 25.39
CA ALA A 310 17.04 -5.15 24.99
C ALA A 310 17.55 -6.18 26.02
N LYS A 311 17.42 -5.88 27.31
CA LYS A 311 17.76 -6.81 28.38
C LYS A 311 16.87 -8.07 28.40
N ARG A 312 15.56 -7.92 28.12
CA ARG A 312 14.60 -9.04 28.11
C ARG A 312 14.79 -9.98 26.92
N VAL A 313 15.04 -9.44 25.73
CA VAL A 313 15.23 -10.27 24.52
C VAL A 313 16.60 -10.97 24.51
N GLY A 314 17.55 -10.49 25.31
CA GLY A 314 18.83 -11.16 25.52
C GLY A 314 19.75 -11.16 24.30
N PRO A 315 20.78 -12.01 24.29
CA PRO A 315 21.88 -11.95 23.32
C PRO A 315 21.52 -12.40 21.90
N THR A 316 20.33 -12.96 21.69
CA THR A 316 19.82 -13.31 20.35
C THR A 316 19.52 -12.08 19.50
N TRP A 317 19.42 -10.92 20.14
CA TRP A 317 19.31 -9.62 19.52
C TRP A 317 20.51 -8.75 19.84
N VAL A 318 21.03 -8.05 18.84
CA VAL A 318 22.02 -6.99 19.03
C VAL A 318 21.30 -5.66 19.12
N HIS A 319 21.47 -4.96 20.25
CA HIS A 319 21.03 -3.58 20.46
C HIS A 319 22.24 -2.65 20.44
N GLU A 320 22.31 -1.75 19.47
CA GLU A 320 23.51 -0.92 19.26
C GLU A 320 23.18 0.51 18.79
N PRO A 321 23.99 1.52 19.16
CA PRO A 321 23.86 2.86 18.63
C PRO A 321 24.28 2.91 17.16
N ILE A 322 23.55 3.67 16.34
CA ILE A 322 23.80 3.79 14.89
C ILE A 322 24.05 5.23 14.43
N GLY A 323 23.97 6.19 15.35
CA GLY A 323 24.18 7.60 15.05
C GLY A 323 23.53 8.51 16.08
N LYS A 324 23.50 9.80 15.77
CA LYS A 324 22.77 10.81 16.54
C LYS A 324 21.76 11.52 15.65
N ASP A 325 20.64 11.92 16.23
CA ASP A 325 19.64 12.75 15.55
C ASP A 325 20.08 14.23 15.51
N SER A 326 19.28 15.08 14.88
CA SER A 326 19.56 16.53 14.74
C SER A 326 19.57 17.27 16.07
N GLY A 327 18.98 16.70 17.14
CA GLY A 327 19.03 17.22 18.50
C GLY A 327 20.21 16.69 19.33
N GLY A 328 21.06 15.83 18.76
CA GLY A 328 22.17 15.19 19.46
C GLY A 328 21.79 13.95 20.28
N LEU A 329 20.55 13.49 20.19
CA LEU A 329 20.06 12.29 20.87
C LEU A 329 20.54 11.03 20.12
N THR A 330 20.83 9.96 20.85
CA THR A 330 21.39 8.74 20.24
C THR A 330 20.28 7.90 19.61
N VAL A 331 20.49 7.49 18.37
CA VAL A 331 19.58 6.58 17.65
C VAL A 331 20.10 5.16 17.79
N PHE A 332 19.21 4.22 18.11
CA PHE A 332 19.54 2.82 18.33
C PHE A 332 18.82 1.88 17.37
N ARG A 333 19.45 0.75 17.07
CA ARG A 333 18.91 -0.35 16.25
C ARG A 333 18.90 -1.66 17.04
N PHE A 334 17.90 -2.48 16.78
CA PHE A 334 17.86 -3.91 17.08
C PHE A 334 18.11 -4.75 15.83
N ARG A 335 18.82 -5.87 15.94
CA ARG A 335 18.92 -6.87 14.86
C ARG A 335 19.04 -8.32 15.34
N THR A 336 18.49 -9.26 14.57
CA THR A 336 18.49 -10.72 14.88
C THR A 336 19.68 -11.50 14.34
N GLY A 337 20.41 -10.93 13.37
CA GLY A 337 21.47 -11.62 12.63
C GLY A 337 22.57 -10.68 12.17
N PRO A 338 23.62 -11.20 11.52
CA PRO A 338 24.69 -10.37 10.98
C PRO A 338 24.18 -9.54 9.78
N MET A 339 24.76 -8.36 9.61
CA MET A 339 24.33 -7.38 8.60
C MET A 339 24.97 -7.62 7.22
N ASP A 340 25.48 -8.83 6.96
CA ASP A 340 25.92 -9.32 5.65
C ASP A 340 24.89 -10.26 4.99
N ARG A 341 23.81 -10.61 5.71
CA ARG A 341 22.67 -11.39 5.19
C ARG A 341 21.56 -10.47 4.67
N PRO A 342 20.78 -10.89 3.64
CA PRO A 342 19.64 -10.13 3.14
C PRO A 342 18.76 -9.62 4.27
N THR A 343 18.57 -8.30 4.34
CA THR A 343 18.01 -7.61 5.49
C THR A 343 16.66 -6.96 5.17
N VAL A 344 15.68 -7.09 6.05
CA VAL A 344 14.48 -6.23 6.05
C VAL A 344 14.64 -5.18 7.15
N LEU A 345 14.58 -3.90 6.76
CA LEU A 345 14.75 -2.75 7.65
C LEU A 345 13.40 -2.11 7.97
N LEU A 346 13.12 -1.95 9.26
CA LEU A 346 11.93 -1.25 9.78
C LEU A 346 12.36 0.00 10.53
N ASN A 347 11.67 1.12 10.35
CA ASN A 347 11.84 2.29 11.21
C ASN A 347 10.51 2.85 11.71
N GLY A 348 10.54 3.41 12.92
CA GLY A 348 9.46 4.19 13.51
C GLY A 348 9.91 5.58 13.90
N ALA A 349 8.94 6.45 14.18
CA ALA A 349 9.15 7.83 14.62
C ALA A 349 10.15 8.62 13.74
N MET A 350 10.02 8.51 12.41
CA MET A 350 10.59 9.52 11.50
C MET A 350 9.92 10.88 11.73
N HIS A 351 8.63 10.88 12.04
CA HIS A 351 7.99 12.01 12.69
C HIS A 351 7.75 11.63 14.16
N SER A 352 8.53 12.19 15.07
CA SER A 352 8.48 11.87 16.49
C SER A 352 7.13 12.16 17.17
N GLY A 353 6.29 12.99 16.53
CA GLY A 353 4.88 13.21 16.89
C GLY A 353 3.98 11.97 16.72
N GLU A 354 4.36 11.04 15.84
CA GLU A 354 3.65 9.81 15.49
C GLU A 354 4.09 8.69 16.44
N TRP A 355 3.66 8.86 17.69
CA TRP A 355 4.33 8.30 18.85
C TRP A 355 4.05 6.83 19.14
N LEU A 356 3.04 6.20 18.53
CA LEU A 356 2.71 4.80 18.80
C LEU A 356 3.68 3.82 18.10
N ASN A 357 4.16 4.19 16.92
CA ASN A 357 5.09 3.41 16.09
C ASN A 357 6.31 2.87 16.85
N PRO A 358 7.04 3.68 17.64
CA PRO A 358 8.18 3.18 18.41
C PRO A 358 7.79 2.11 19.45
N TYR A 359 6.62 2.21 20.09
CA TYR A 359 6.14 1.15 21.01
C TYR A 359 5.75 -0.11 20.28
N LEU A 360 5.11 0.01 19.11
CA LEU A 360 4.81 -1.12 18.24
C LEU A 360 6.07 -1.90 17.91
N LEU A 361 7.13 -1.21 17.48
CA LEU A 361 8.38 -1.84 17.11
C LEU A 361 9.12 -2.49 18.30
N LEU A 362 8.96 -1.96 19.52
CA LEU A 362 9.47 -2.62 20.72
C LEU A 362 8.70 -3.91 21.03
N ASP A 363 7.36 -3.88 21.03
CA ASP A 363 6.56 -5.09 21.16
C ASP A 363 6.91 -6.11 20.08
N PHE A 364 7.18 -5.65 18.85
CA PHE A 364 7.53 -6.53 17.72
C PHE A 364 8.85 -7.25 17.98
N VAL A 365 9.87 -6.53 18.46
CA VAL A 365 11.15 -7.12 18.87
C VAL A 365 10.93 -8.16 19.98
N GLU A 366 10.13 -7.86 21.01
CA GLU A 366 9.83 -8.80 22.09
C GLU A 366 9.07 -10.03 21.62
N HIS A 367 8.08 -9.84 20.74
CA HIS A 367 7.28 -10.94 20.20
C HIS A 367 8.16 -11.89 19.38
N ILE A 368 9.01 -11.35 18.50
CA ILE A 368 9.93 -12.15 17.68
C ILE A 368 10.99 -12.86 18.54
N ALA A 369 11.41 -12.27 19.67
CA ALA A 369 12.30 -12.94 20.62
C ALA A 369 11.62 -14.13 21.33
N ASN A 370 10.29 -14.08 21.48
CA ASN A 370 9.48 -15.06 22.20
C ASN A 370 8.51 -15.81 21.26
N LEU A 371 8.95 -16.10 20.03
CA LEU A 371 8.10 -16.75 19.04
C LEU A 371 7.51 -18.06 19.57
N PRO A 372 6.20 -18.30 19.35
CA PRO A 372 5.60 -19.61 19.55
C PRO A 372 6.39 -20.71 18.83
N GLU A 373 6.42 -21.93 19.39
CA GLU A 373 7.13 -23.06 18.77
C GLU A 373 6.62 -23.38 17.36
N ASP A 374 5.32 -23.16 17.12
CA ASP A 374 4.63 -23.43 15.87
C ASP A 374 4.71 -22.29 14.83
N ASP A 375 5.35 -21.14 15.13
CA ASP A 375 5.62 -20.11 14.11
C ASP A 375 6.85 -20.45 13.25
N TRP A 376 6.71 -21.50 12.46
CA TRP A 376 7.75 -21.99 11.56
C TRP A 376 8.09 -21.00 10.43
N LYS A 377 7.16 -20.12 10.03
CA LYS A 377 7.40 -19.13 8.95
C LYS A 377 8.38 -18.07 9.39
N THR A 378 8.15 -17.50 10.57
CA THR A 378 9.04 -16.48 11.10
C THR A 378 10.38 -17.10 11.51
N ARG A 379 10.40 -18.32 12.03
CA ARG A 379 11.67 -19.06 12.26
C ARG A 379 12.45 -19.27 10.97
N TRP A 380 11.82 -19.76 9.91
CA TRP A 380 12.44 -19.88 8.60
C TRP A 380 13.00 -18.54 8.11
N PHE A 381 12.27 -17.44 8.29
CA PHE A 381 12.76 -16.11 7.96
C PHE A 381 14.05 -15.77 8.73
N LEU A 382 14.05 -15.92 10.06
CA LEU A 382 15.22 -15.62 10.90
C LEU A 382 16.43 -16.53 10.62
N GLU A 383 16.19 -17.75 10.15
CA GLU A 383 17.25 -18.67 9.72
C GLU A 383 17.96 -18.20 8.45
N HIS A 384 17.32 -17.40 7.59
CA HIS A 384 17.83 -17.04 6.25
C HIS A 384 18.11 -15.54 6.07
N PHE A 385 17.43 -14.69 6.83
CA PHE A 385 17.41 -13.24 6.68
C PHE A 385 17.73 -12.53 8.01
N THR A 386 18.13 -11.27 7.92
CA THR A 386 18.29 -10.39 9.07
C THR A 386 17.10 -9.45 9.18
N LEU A 387 16.52 -9.35 10.38
CA LEU A 387 15.58 -8.28 10.71
C LEU A 387 16.36 -7.14 11.38
N ALA A 388 16.21 -5.93 10.88
CA ALA A 388 16.77 -4.71 11.47
C ALA A 388 15.64 -3.76 11.83
N VAL A 389 15.60 -3.29 13.08
CA VAL A 389 14.52 -2.43 13.60
C VAL A 389 15.11 -1.19 14.24
N ILE A 390 14.69 -0.02 13.80
CA ILE A 390 15.00 1.29 14.40
C ILE A 390 13.70 1.81 15.03
N PRO A 391 13.45 1.55 16.34
CA PRO A 391 12.18 1.91 16.94
C PRO A 391 11.88 3.41 16.85
N MET A 392 12.90 4.24 17.10
CA MET A 392 12.78 5.69 17.12
C MET A 392 13.94 6.35 16.36
N LEU A 393 13.63 6.91 15.19
CA LEU A 393 14.61 7.59 14.35
C LEU A 393 14.91 9.02 14.82
N SER A 394 13.92 9.74 15.33
CA SER A 394 14.07 11.09 15.89
C SER A 394 13.46 11.17 17.29
N GLY A 395 14.15 11.86 18.20
CA GLY A 395 13.68 12.12 19.56
C GLY A 395 13.02 13.49 19.75
N SER A 396 12.80 14.25 18.67
CA SER A 396 12.34 15.66 18.72
C SER A 396 10.95 15.86 19.35
N LEU A 397 10.16 14.79 19.46
CA LEU A 397 8.73 14.77 19.81
C LEU A 397 7.81 15.60 18.89
N ARG A 398 8.35 16.18 17.81
CA ARG A 398 7.64 16.99 16.81
C ARG A 398 7.44 16.20 15.52
N GLN A 399 6.66 16.76 14.60
CA GLN A 399 6.60 16.22 13.23
C GLN A 399 7.91 16.52 12.46
N GLU A 400 8.51 17.66 12.74
CA GLU A 400 9.80 18.07 12.17
C GLU A 400 10.96 17.56 13.04
N SER A 401 12.14 17.44 12.44
CA SER A 401 13.43 17.29 13.13
C SER A 401 13.72 18.49 14.04
N SER A 402 14.77 18.41 14.85
CA SER A 402 15.22 19.51 15.71
C SER A 402 15.63 20.76 14.91
N ASN A 403 16.00 20.59 13.63
CA ASN A 403 16.32 21.67 12.70
C ASN A 403 15.09 22.26 11.97
N GLY A 404 13.88 21.75 12.23
CA GLY A 404 12.66 22.19 11.54
C GLY A 404 12.50 21.64 10.11
N CYS A 405 13.19 20.56 9.79
CA CYS A 405 13.04 19.82 8.54
C CYS A 405 12.04 18.67 8.71
N ASP A 406 11.10 18.53 7.79
CA ASP A 406 10.28 17.33 7.65
C ASP A 406 11.16 16.20 7.09
N LEU A 407 11.47 15.22 7.95
CA LEU A 407 12.38 14.13 7.62
C LEU A 407 11.89 13.32 6.41
N ASN A 408 10.58 13.15 6.26
CA ASN A 408 9.98 12.47 5.11
C ASN A 408 9.87 13.39 3.86
N ARG A 409 10.59 14.51 3.82
CA ARG A 409 10.87 15.33 2.62
C ARG A 409 12.35 15.50 2.35
N ASN A 410 13.22 14.87 3.13
CA ASN A 410 14.66 15.08 3.08
C ASN A 410 15.42 14.00 2.30
N PHE A 411 14.72 13.11 1.59
CA PHE A 411 15.33 12.03 0.80
C PHE A 411 15.64 12.48 -0.64
N ASP A 412 16.65 11.91 -1.29
CA ASP A 412 17.02 12.23 -2.68
C ASP A 412 16.10 11.55 -3.70
N CYS A 413 14.83 11.93 -3.66
CA CYS A 413 13.78 11.45 -4.55
C CYS A 413 12.94 12.66 -4.93
N ARG A 414 13.14 13.22 -6.14
CA ARG A 414 12.34 14.37 -6.62
C ARG A 414 12.43 15.58 -5.68
N TRP A 415 13.55 15.68 -4.97
CA TRP A 415 13.76 16.67 -3.92
C TRP A 415 13.70 18.10 -4.43
N ASP A 416 14.25 18.35 -5.63
CA ASP A 416 14.18 19.67 -6.29
C ASP A 416 12.83 20.03 -6.88
N ASP A 417 11.98 19.05 -7.15
CA ASP A 417 10.62 19.29 -7.61
C ASP A 417 9.69 19.72 -6.48
N TYR A 418 10.06 19.42 -5.23
CA TYR A 418 9.26 19.70 -4.05
C TYR A 418 9.36 21.17 -3.63
N THR A 419 8.74 22.05 -4.40
CA THR A 419 8.82 23.51 -4.23
C THR A 419 7.60 24.15 -3.58
N ARG A 420 6.42 23.52 -3.69
CA ARG A 420 5.14 24.14 -3.26
C ARG A 420 4.55 23.57 -1.97
N GLY A 421 4.77 22.28 -1.71
CA GLY A 421 4.16 21.57 -0.58
C GLY A 421 2.64 21.44 -0.71
N TYR A 422 2.01 20.76 0.24
CA TYR A 422 0.56 20.54 0.26
C TYR A 422 0.07 20.38 1.70
N GLY A 423 -1.25 20.52 1.90
CA GLY A 423 -1.86 20.54 3.23
C GLY A 423 -1.22 21.64 4.09
N TRP A 424 -0.87 21.30 5.34
CA TRP A 424 -0.22 22.24 6.27
C TRP A 424 1.19 22.70 5.81
N ARG A 425 1.77 22.03 4.81
CA ARG A 425 3.10 22.33 4.25
C ARG A 425 3.05 23.33 3.08
N LYS A 426 1.85 23.74 2.65
CA LYS A 426 1.67 24.68 1.54
C LYS A 426 2.46 25.98 1.82
N GLY A 427 3.31 26.38 0.87
CA GLY A 427 4.15 27.58 1.00
C GLY A 427 5.39 27.41 1.90
N LYS A 428 5.60 26.24 2.52
CA LYS A 428 6.72 25.97 3.44
C LYS A 428 7.71 24.92 2.91
N ALA A 429 7.48 24.39 1.70
CA ALA A 429 8.20 23.23 1.17
C ALA A 429 9.72 23.42 1.10
N LEU A 430 10.21 24.59 0.67
CA LEU A 430 11.64 24.87 0.56
C LEU A 430 12.35 24.80 1.92
N LYS A 431 11.68 25.23 2.98
CA LYS A 431 12.20 25.10 4.36
C LYS A 431 12.10 23.66 4.85
N LEU A 432 10.92 23.05 4.70
CA LEU A 432 10.62 21.73 5.28
C LEU A 432 11.42 20.60 4.63
N ARG A 433 11.85 20.72 3.37
CA ARG A 433 12.65 19.67 2.70
C ARG A 433 14.12 19.63 3.12
N GLY A 434 14.59 20.61 3.88
CA GLY A 434 16.01 20.80 4.22
C GLY A 434 16.78 21.61 3.18
N THR A 435 18.09 21.75 3.38
CA THR A 435 18.99 22.54 2.50
C THR A 435 19.57 21.73 1.34
N ALA A 436 19.61 20.41 1.48
CA ALA A 436 20.02 19.44 0.47
C ALA A 436 19.33 18.10 0.78
N PRO A 437 19.24 17.17 -0.19
CA PRO A 437 18.91 15.79 0.13
C PRO A 437 19.88 15.27 1.20
N PHE A 438 19.34 14.59 2.21
CA PHE A 438 20.08 14.07 3.34
C PHE A 438 20.83 15.13 4.16
N SER A 439 20.33 16.38 4.21
CA SER A 439 20.87 17.39 5.13
C SER A 439 20.74 16.96 6.59
N GLU A 440 19.67 16.25 6.94
CA GLU A 440 19.42 15.80 8.30
C GLU A 440 20.22 14.53 8.64
N PRO A 441 20.79 14.41 9.85
CA PRO A 441 21.48 13.21 10.25
C PRO A 441 20.55 11.98 10.30
N GLU A 442 19.27 12.15 10.62
CA GLU A 442 18.28 11.07 10.67
C GLU A 442 18.04 10.43 9.29
N SER A 443 17.88 11.24 8.24
CA SER A 443 17.73 10.73 6.88
C SER A 443 19.04 10.10 6.37
N ARG A 444 20.20 10.62 6.79
CA ARG A 444 21.52 9.99 6.55
C ARG A 444 21.66 8.64 7.23
N ILE A 445 21.12 8.46 8.43
CA ILE A 445 21.09 7.15 9.10
C ILE A 445 20.36 6.14 8.21
N ILE A 446 19.13 6.43 7.76
CA ILE A 446 18.39 5.51 6.88
C ILE A 446 19.14 5.25 5.57
N ARG A 447 19.72 6.29 4.97
CA ARG A 447 20.57 6.19 3.77
C ARG A 447 21.73 5.21 4.00
N ASP A 448 22.47 5.39 5.08
CA ASP A 448 23.66 4.61 5.40
C ASP A 448 23.30 3.16 5.76
N GLN A 449 22.14 2.93 6.38
CA GLN A 449 21.62 1.57 6.60
C GLN A 449 21.33 0.86 5.28
N ILE A 450 20.63 1.53 4.36
CA ILE A 450 20.28 0.94 3.05
C ILE A 450 21.52 0.79 2.16
N TRP A 451 22.49 1.70 2.27
CA TRP A 451 23.66 1.68 1.43
C TRP A 451 24.73 0.70 1.93
N ASN A 452 24.99 0.65 3.23
CA ASN A 452 26.10 -0.16 3.75
C ASN A 452 25.73 -1.61 4.07
N HIS A 453 24.47 -2.00 3.89
CA HIS A 453 23.97 -3.33 4.22
C HIS A 453 23.13 -3.92 3.06
N PRO A 454 23.00 -5.26 2.98
CA PRO A 454 22.23 -5.97 1.97
C PRO A 454 20.70 -5.84 2.21
N VAL A 455 20.19 -4.63 2.34
CA VAL A 455 18.76 -4.39 2.55
C VAL A 455 17.99 -4.78 1.28
N ILE A 456 16.92 -5.54 1.45
CA ILE A 456 16.00 -6.00 0.38
C ILE A 456 14.60 -5.42 0.52
N GLY A 457 14.21 -5.05 1.75
CA GLY A 457 12.90 -4.51 2.09
C GLY A 457 13.01 -3.37 3.10
N PHE A 458 12.16 -2.35 2.97
CA PHE A 458 12.11 -1.20 3.85
C PHE A 458 10.67 -0.84 4.25
N VAL A 459 10.43 -0.67 5.55
CA VAL A 459 9.13 -0.19 6.07
C VAL A 459 9.36 1.06 6.90
N ASP A 460 8.70 2.14 6.51
CA ASP A 460 8.65 3.39 7.27
C ASP A 460 7.27 3.55 7.92
N MET A 461 7.24 3.56 9.25
CA MET A 461 6.00 3.62 10.02
C MET A 461 5.61 5.06 10.35
N HIS A 462 4.36 5.40 10.03
CA HIS A 462 3.73 6.70 10.24
C HIS A 462 2.42 6.62 11.02
N MET A 463 1.91 7.78 11.44
CA MET A 463 0.56 7.93 11.98
C MET A 463 -0.14 9.19 11.48
N HIS A 464 -1.47 9.18 11.48
CA HIS A 464 -2.28 10.37 11.26
C HIS A 464 -3.60 10.33 12.06
N GLY A 465 -4.44 11.35 11.88
CA GLY A 465 -5.75 11.41 12.55
C GLY A 465 -6.71 10.30 12.10
N ILE A 466 -7.66 9.95 12.97
CA ILE A 466 -8.60 8.83 12.79
C ILE A 466 -9.38 8.92 11.47
N GLN A 467 -9.64 10.13 10.98
CA GLN A 467 -10.40 10.42 9.77
C GLN A 467 -9.79 9.87 8.46
N HIS A 468 -8.50 9.55 8.42
CA HIS A 468 -7.88 9.02 7.19
C HIS A 468 -7.83 7.48 7.14
N GLY A 469 -8.09 6.80 8.27
CA GLY A 469 -8.04 5.33 8.41
C GLY A 469 -6.65 4.72 8.27
N ALA A 470 -6.38 3.55 8.84
CA ALA A 470 -5.04 2.95 8.77
C ALA A 470 -4.67 2.51 7.33
N LEU A 471 -3.43 2.73 6.90
CA LEU A 471 -2.96 2.54 5.52
C LEU A 471 -1.77 1.60 5.40
N PHE A 472 -1.81 0.76 4.36
CA PHE A 472 -0.64 0.09 3.79
C PHE A 472 -0.34 0.74 2.45
N TRP A 473 0.71 1.55 2.39
CA TRP A 473 0.96 2.46 1.29
C TRP A 473 2.20 2.07 0.47
N ALA A 474 1.94 1.59 -0.75
CA ALA A 474 2.99 1.31 -1.72
C ALA A 474 3.61 2.61 -2.30
N PRO A 475 4.82 2.54 -2.85
CA PRO A 475 5.49 3.69 -3.46
C PRO A 475 4.73 4.20 -4.69
N HIS A 476 5.06 5.40 -5.16
CA HIS A 476 4.52 5.92 -6.41
C HIS A 476 4.89 5.01 -7.60
N LYS A 477 3.99 4.90 -8.60
CA LYS A 477 4.16 3.99 -9.75
C LYS A 477 5.43 4.24 -10.57
N ASP A 478 5.92 5.48 -10.58
CA ASP A 478 7.16 5.84 -11.30
C ASP A 478 8.41 5.37 -10.54
N CYS A 479 8.30 5.15 -9.23
CA CYS A 479 9.32 4.51 -8.40
C CYS A 479 9.23 2.98 -8.52
N GLU A 480 8.00 2.48 -8.51
CA GLU A 480 7.65 1.06 -8.47
C GLU A 480 6.41 0.77 -9.35
N PRO A 481 6.62 0.37 -10.61
CA PRO A 481 5.50 0.10 -11.51
C PRO A 481 4.84 -1.26 -11.23
N LYS A 482 5.51 -2.20 -10.53
CA LYS A 482 5.01 -3.55 -10.30
C LYS A 482 4.16 -3.59 -9.02
N GLY A 483 2.86 -3.86 -9.17
CA GLY A 483 1.89 -3.90 -8.06
C GLY A 483 1.79 -5.23 -7.33
N ASP A 484 2.17 -6.34 -7.97
CA ASP A 484 1.83 -7.70 -7.53
C ASP A 484 2.34 -8.04 -6.12
N PHE A 485 3.57 -7.65 -5.81
CA PHE A 485 4.16 -7.82 -4.47
C PHE A 485 3.28 -7.18 -3.38
N TYR A 486 2.85 -5.94 -3.60
CA TYR A 486 2.09 -5.18 -2.62
C TYR A 486 0.66 -5.69 -2.51
N ALA A 487 0.07 -6.11 -3.63
CA ALA A 487 -1.24 -6.76 -3.63
C ALA A 487 -1.20 -8.11 -2.88
N ALA A 488 -0.12 -8.88 -3.05
CA ALA A 488 0.10 -10.12 -2.32
C ALA A 488 0.23 -9.88 -0.81
N ALA A 489 1.10 -8.96 -0.38
CA ALA A 489 1.21 -8.57 1.02
C ALA A 489 -0.12 -8.05 1.57
N ALA A 490 -0.86 -7.27 0.78
CA ALA A 490 -2.16 -6.74 1.18
C ALA A 490 -3.22 -7.83 1.40
N LYS A 491 -3.29 -8.79 0.49
CA LYS A 491 -4.14 -9.96 0.65
C LYS A 491 -3.75 -10.78 1.88
N THR A 492 -2.45 -10.94 2.13
CA THR A 492 -1.95 -11.67 3.30
C THR A 492 -2.42 -11.03 4.60
N TYR A 493 -2.16 -9.74 4.85
CA TYR A 493 -2.59 -9.12 6.12
C TYR A 493 -4.13 -9.11 6.25
N ALA A 494 -4.87 -8.92 5.14
CA ALA A 494 -6.32 -8.85 5.18
C ALA A 494 -6.93 -10.19 5.62
N GLU A 495 -6.36 -11.30 5.17
CA GLU A 495 -6.77 -12.63 5.61
C GLU A 495 -6.37 -12.93 7.06
N GLN A 496 -5.24 -12.42 7.55
CA GLN A 496 -4.86 -12.60 8.96
C GLN A 496 -5.71 -11.79 9.93
N LEU A 497 -6.14 -10.60 9.50
CA LEU A 497 -7.01 -9.69 10.25
C LEU A 497 -8.48 -10.14 10.27
N ARG A 498 -8.86 -11.05 9.37
CA ARG A 498 -10.19 -11.66 9.40
C ARG A 498 -10.44 -12.26 10.79
N ASP A 499 -11.64 -12.01 11.31
CA ASP A 499 -12.10 -12.47 12.64
C ASP A 499 -11.41 -11.80 13.84
N ARG A 500 -10.65 -10.71 13.64
CA ARG A 500 -10.19 -9.88 14.77
C ARG A 500 -11.35 -9.03 15.30
N PHE A 501 -11.72 -9.18 16.58
CA PHE A 501 -12.73 -8.33 17.24
C PHE A 501 -12.15 -6.96 17.63
N LEU A 502 -11.47 -6.32 16.68
CA LEU A 502 -10.85 -5.00 16.83
C LEU A 502 -11.64 -4.05 15.93
N TRP A 503 -12.86 -3.71 16.35
CA TRP A 503 -13.82 -3.00 15.52
C TRP A 503 -13.45 -1.51 15.34
N LYS A 504 -13.68 -0.92 14.16
CA LYS A 504 -13.49 0.51 13.86
C LYS A 504 -14.62 1.04 12.97
N GLY A 505 -15.71 1.54 13.58
CA GLY A 505 -16.88 2.02 12.82
C GLY A 505 -17.64 0.87 12.15
N PRO A 506 -18.39 1.03 11.04
CA PRO A 506 -19.30 0.00 10.52
C PRO A 506 -18.62 -1.27 9.94
N THR A 507 -17.29 -1.37 9.96
CA THR A 507 -16.53 -2.49 9.39
C THR A 507 -15.54 -3.05 10.41
N GLN A 508 -15.17 -4.33 10.27
CA GLN A 508 -14.03 -4.92 11.01
C GLN A 508 -12.74 -4.09 10.87
N LEU A 509 -11.76 -4.41 11.72
CA LEU A 509 -10.40 -3.86 11.62
C LEU A 509 -9.88 -3.97 10.18
N GLY A 510 -9.59 -2.83 9.57
CA GLY A 510 -9.12 -2.76 8.19
C GLY A 510 -7.83 -1.97 8.08
N LEU A 511 -6.90 -2.48 7.27
CA LEU A 511 -5.75 -1.74 6.78
C LEU A 511 -5.95 -1.49 5.30
N ARG A 512 -6.15 -0.23 4.92
CA ARG A 512 -6.46 0.14 3.54
C ARG A 512 -5.21 0.05 2.68
N TYR A 513 -5.26 -0.79 1.66
CA TYR A 513 -4.21 -0.89 0.65
C TYR A 513 -4.27 0.33 -0.30
N VAL A 514 -3.15 1.05 -0.40
CA VAL A 514 -2.95 2.11 -1.40
C VAL A 514 -1.95 1.60 -2.44
N PRO A 515 -2.40 1.24 -3.66
CA PRO A 515 -1.54 0.65 -4.68
C PRO A 515 -0.59 1.67 -5.31
N PRO A 516 0.45 1.20 -6.02
CA PRO A 516 1.30 2.08 -6.81
C PRO A 516 0.46 2.90 -7.80
N GLY A 517 0.62 4.23 -7.74
CA GLY A 517 -0.07 5.17 -8.65
C GLY A 517 -1.18 6.00 -8.03
N ARG A 518 -1.61 5.71 -6.79
CA ARG A 518 -2.48 6.63 -6.02
C ARG A 518 -1.72 7.59 -5.10
N GLY A 519 -0.43 7.31 -4.86
CA GLY A 519 0.44 8.16 -4.07
C GLY A 519 0.94 9.41 -4.81
N ARG A 520 1.79 10.21 -4.16
CA ARG A 520 2.47 11.35 -4.79
C ARG A 520 3.93 11.00 -5.04
N LEU A 521 4.45 11.45 -6.19
CA LEU A 521 5.87 11.38 -6.49
C LEU A 521 6.60 12.56 -5.83
N VAL A 522 6.89 12.40 -4.54
CA VAL A 522 7.54 13.40 -3.69
C VAL A 522 8.67 12.74 -2.88
N PRO A 523 9.50 13.51 -2.14
CA PRO A 523 10.70 13.00 -1.46
C PRO A 523 10.44 12.16 -0.21
N TYR A 524 9.49 11.23 -0.31
CA TYR A 524 9.21 10.24 0.72
C TYR A 524 10.31 9.19 0.80
N ALA A 525 10.54 8.67 2.00
CA ALA A 525 11.49 7.61 2.29
C ALA A 525 11.17 6.33 1.51
N ASN A 526 9.90 5.92 1.44
CA ASN A 526 9.47 4.73 0.70
C ASN A 526 9.69 4.86 -0.83
N ASN A 527 9.38 6.02 -1.41
CA ASN A 527 9.65 6.32 -2.82
C ASN A 527 11.15 6.26 -3.11
N TRP A 528 11.96 6.89 -2.25
CA TRP A 528 13.42 6.85 -2.36
C TRP A 528 13.97 5.43 -2.24
N ALA A 529 13.54 4.65 -1.25
CA ALA A 529 13.95 3.26 -1.05
C ALA A 529 13.57 2.38 -2.26
N ALA A 530 12.38 2.57 -2.84
CA ALA A 530 11.97 1.90 -4.07
C ALA A 530 12.86 2.31 -5.28
N PHE A 531 13.28 3.58 -5.36
CA PHE A 531 14.29 4.02 -6.33
C PHE A 531 15.66 3.35 -6.10
N GLN A 532 15.98 2.92 -4.88
CA GLN A 532 17.15 2.07 -4.60
C GLN A 532 16.91 0.60 -4.94
N GLY A 533 15.77 0.24 -5.55
CA GLY A 533 15.45 -1.13 -5.95
C GLY A 533 14.97 -2.02 -4.80
N LEU A 534 14.57 -1.43 -3.67
CA LEU A 534 14.02 -2.17 -2.54
C LEU A 534 12.51 -2.36 -2.68
N TRP A 535 11.97 -3.43 -2.11
CA TRP A 535 10.54 -3.39 -1.78
C TRP A 535 10.39 -2.39 -0.65
N ALA A 536 9.45 -1.45 -0.77
CA ALA A 536 9.32 -0.40 0.22
C ALA A 536 7.87 -0.04 0.45
N ILE A 537 7.47 0.18 1.69
CA ILE A 537 6.14 0.66 2.03
C ILE A 537 6.22 1.74 3.10
N SER A 538 5.17 2.55 3.15
CA SER A 538 4.83 3.27 4.38
C SER A 538 3.59 2.62 4.98
N THR A 539 3.59 2.40 6.29
CA THR A 539 2.37 2.01 7.01
C THR A 539 1.91 3.19 7.84
N GLU A 540 0.64 3.61 7.71
CA GLU A 540 0.10 4.72 8.50
C GLU A 540 -0.94 4.19 9.49
N LEU A 541 -0.70 4.34 10.78
CA LEU A 541 -1.64 3.98 11.84
C LEU A 541 -2.43 5.22 12.31
N ILE A 542 -3.45 5.01 13.16
CA ILE A 542 -4.27 6.12 13.66
C ILE A 542 -4.39 6.13 15.17
N GLY A 543 -5.04 7.16 15.71
CA GLY A 543 -5.51 7.16 17.09
C GLY A 543 -4.43 7.47 18.13
N GLY A 544 -4.80 7.21 19.39
CA GLY A 544 -4.02 7.48 20.59
C GLY A 544 -3.90 6.27 21.52
N THR A 545 -3.76 6.52 22.81
CA THR A 545 -3.62 5.49 23.86
C THR A 545 -4.76 4.47 23.86
N GLU A 546 -5.98 4.94 23.60
CA GLU A 546 -7.21 4.16 23.62
C GLU A 546 -7.26 3.14 22.47
N HIS A 547 -6.68 3.49 21.32
CA HIS A 547 -6.64 2.62 20.14
C HIS A 547 -5.37 1.76 20.08
N SER A 548 -4.41 2.01 20.97
CA SER A 548 -3.06 1.45 20.88
C SER A 548 -3.03 -0.07 20.67
N LEU A 549 -3.93 -0.83 21.29
CA LEU A 549 -4.05 -2.27 21.08
C LEU A 549 -4.41 -2.63 19.64
N GLN A 550 -5.48 -2.03 19.12
CA GLN A 550 -6.03 -2.31 17.79
C GLN A 550 -5.05 -1.89 16.68
N GLU A 551 -4.44 -0.72 16.84
CA GLU A 551 -3.47 -0.17 15.87
C GLU A 551 -2.17 -0.97 15.84
N LYS A 552 -1.71 -1.45 17.00
CA LYS A 552 -0.49 -2.24 17.05
C LYS A 552 -0.72 -3.61 16.39
N GLU A 553 -1.87 -4.26 16.59
CA GLU A 553 -2.22 -5.48 15.84
C GLU A 553 -2.24 -5.25 14.32
N LEU A 554 -2.80 -4.11 13.86
CA LEU A 554 -2.76 -3.73 12.44
C LEU A 554 -1.34 -3.62 11.90
N GLY A 555 -0.48 -2.89 12.62
CA GLY A 555 0.91 -2.72 12.19
C GLY A 555 1.67 -4.04 12.23
N PHE A 556 1.45 -4.91 13.22
CA PHE A 556 2.07 -6.24 13.25
C PHE A 556 1.74 -7.09 12.03
N GLU A 557 0.46 -7.18 11.66
CA GLU A 557 0.05 -7.96 10.48
C GLU A 557 0.60 -7.34 9.18
N ALA A 558 0.71 -6.01 9.11
CA ALA A 558 1.37 -5.33 8.00
C ALA A 558 2.87 -5.69 7.90
N LEU A 559 3.57 -5.67 9.04
CA LEU A 559 4.99 -6.00 9.13
C LEU A 559 5.25 -7.47 8.75
N PHE A 560 4.49 -8.41 9.33
CA PHE A 560 4.63 -9.83 8.99
C PHE A 560 4.33 -10.10 7.51
N ALA A 561 3.22 -9.57 6.99
CA ALA A 561 2.88 -9.74 5.59
C ALA A 561 3.97 -9.20 4.67
N PHE A 562 4.54 -8.03 4.97
CA PHE A 562 5.63 -7.46 4.19
C PHE A 562 6.92 -8.29 4.29
N ILE A 563 7.37 -8.63 5.50
CA ILE A 563 8.60 -9.39 5.76
C ILE A 563 8.56 -10.76 5.08
N HIS A 564 7.48 -11.50 5.30
CA HIS A 564 7.31 -12.84 4.72
C HIS A 564 7.23 -12.77 3.19
N THR A 565 6.48 -11.83 2.63
CA THR A 565 6.38 -11.68 1.16
C THR A 565 7.73 -11.28 0.56
N ALA A 566 8.47 -10.35 1.19
CA ALA A 566 9.79 -9.92 0.70
C ALA A 566 10.79 -11.08 0.70
N ALA A 567 10.82 -11.86 1.77
CA ALA A 567 11.70 -13.02 1.88
C ALA A 567 11.37 -14.12 0.85
N LEU A 568 10.08 -14.40 0.64
CA LEU A 568 9.62 -15.37 -0.36
C LEU A 568 9.98 -14.94 -1.79
N GLU A 569 9.69 -13.69 -2.14
CA GLU A 569 9.93 -13.19 -3.50
C GLU A 569 11.42 -13.01 -3.80
N PHE A 570 12.20 -12.64 -2.79
CA PHE A 570 13.65 -12.66 -2.87
C PHE A 570 14.19 -14.08 -3.11
N SER A 571 13.71 -15.05 -2.34
CA SER A 571 14.10 -16.47 -2.47
C SER A 571 13.66 -17.11 -3.78
N ALA A 572 12.63 -16.54 -4.42
CA ALA A 572 12.16 -16.93 -5.75
C ALA A 572 12.91 -16.21 -6.89
N GLY A 573 13.87 -15.32 -6.58
CA GLY A 573 14.66 -14.60 -7.58
C GLY A 573 13.90 -13.50 -8.32
N LYS A 574 12.72 -13.06 -7.83
CA LYS A 574 11.91 -12.04 -8.53
C LYS A 574 12.51 -10.65 -8.54
N ARG A 575 13.55 -10.40 -7.74
CA ARG A 575 14.30 -9.15 -7.73
C ARG A 575 15.78 -9.42 -7.52
N THR A 576 16.59 -8.93 -8.45
CA THR A 576 18.05 -9.05 -8.40
C THR A 576 18.61 -8.15 -7.30
N TRP A 577 19.39 -8.74 -6.41
CA TRP A 577 20.06 -8.00 -5.36
C TRP A 577 21.16 -7.09 -5.92
N LEU A 578 21.13 -5.81 -5.53
CA LEU A 578 22.04 -4.77 -6.04
C LEU A 578 23.40 -4.70 -5.32
N GLY A 579 23.85 -5.74 -4.62
CA GLY A 579 25.13 -5.68 -3.89
C GLY A 579 25.17 -4.75 -2.66
N TYR A 580 26.30 -4.80 -1.95
CA TYR A 580 26.72 -3.93 -0.83
C TYR A 580 28.27 -3.93 -0.74
N PRO A 581 28.90 -2.90 -0.12
CA PRO A 581 28.32 -1.62 0.23
C PRO A 581 27.97 -0.84 -1.04
N ARG A 582 26.73 -0.37 -1.10
CA ARG A 582 26.28 0.64 -2.06
C ARG A 582 26.90 1.95 -1.64
N CYS A 583 27.26 2.77 -2.61
CA CYS A 583 27.51 4.18 -2.36
C CYS A 583 26.61 4.94 -3.34
N GLY A 584 25.79 5.85 -2.81
CA GLY A 584 25.10 6.79 -3.67
C GLY A 584 26.08 7.85 -4.16
N MET A 585 25.88 8.24 -5.40
CA MET A 585 26.70 9.26 -6.05
C MET A 585 25.87 10.49 -6.40
N ALA A 586 26.62 11.54 -6.72
CA ALA A 586 26.14 12.70 -7.44
C ALA A 586 25.21 12.28 -8.58
N ARG A 587 24.16 13.08 -8.79
CA ARG A 587 23.25 12.90 -9.92
C ARG A 587 24.06 12.94 -11.21
N PRO A 588 23.98 11.90 -12.05
CA PRO A 588 24.66 11.92 -13.34
C PRO A 588 24.23 13.17 -14.13
N GLY A 589 25.19 14.01 -14.50
CA GLY A 589 24.95 15.22 -15.31
C GLY A 589 24.19 16.36 -14.65
N GLY A 590 24.01 16.38 -13.33
CA GLY A 590 23.27 17.46 -12.64
C GLY A 590 21.80 17.62 -13.06
N ALA A 591 21.28 16.70 -13.90
CA ALA A 591 19.89 16.67 -14.29
C ALA A 591 19.02 16.35 -13.07
N ARG A 592 17.79 16.89 -13.04
CA ARG A 592 16.96 16.93 -11.82
C ARG A 592 16.45 15.55 -11.34
N ASP A 593 16.81 14.44 -12.02
CA ASP A 593 16.12 13.16 -11.89
C ASP A 593 16.94 11.88 -12.18
N GLY A 594 18.25 11.98 -12.43
CA GLY A 594 19.11 10.80 -12.61
C GLY A 594 19.62 10.23 -11.29
N THR A 595 19.60 8.91 -11.12
CA THR A 595 20.22 8.22 -9.97
C THR A 595 21.24 7.19 -10.45
N ALA A 596 22.36 7.09 -9.74
CA ALA A 596 23.39 6.08 -9.96
C ALA A 596 23.92 5.57 -8.62
N MET A 597 24.14 4.26 -8.53
CA MET A 597 24.61 3.54 -7.36
C MET A 597 25.81 2.68 -7.76
N VAL A 598 26.94 2.79 -7.04
CA VAL A 598 28.06 1.86 -7.22
C VAL A 598 28.02 0.79 -6.15
N PHE A 599 28.20 -0.45 -6.57
CA PHE A 599 28.41 -1.60 -5.70
C PHE A 599 29.37 -2.58 -6.36
N SER A 600 29.82 -3.58 -5.59
CA SER A 600 30.69 -4.62 -6.11
C SER A 600 29.89 -5.90 -6.38
N ARG A 601 30.10 -6.51 -7.55
CA ARG A 601 29.54 -7.81 -7.94
C ARG A 601 30.65 -8.62 -8.62
N ASN A 602 30.92 -9.82 -8.13
CA ASN A 602 31.98 -10.70 -8.65
C ASN A 602 33.35 -9.99 -8.76
N ASN A 603 33.77 -9.28 -7.71
CA ASN A 603 35.01 -8.48 -7.64
C ASN A 603 35.12 -7.33 -8.67
N LYS A 604 34.04 -6.99 -9.39
CA LYS A 604 33.99 -5.84 -10.30
C LYS A 604 33.08 -4.75 -9.74
N GLN A 605 33.39 -3.49 -10.04
CA GLN A 605 32.47 -2.39 -9.77
C GLN A 605 31.33 -2.41 -10.80
N VAL A 606 30.11 -2.23 -10.32
CA VAL A 606 28.90 -2.13 -11.13
C VAL A 606 28.18 -0.84 -10.79
N ILE A 607 27.81 -0.10 -11.83
CA ILE A 607 26.94 1.07 -11.73
C ILE A 607 25.51 0.62 -12.05
N ALA A 608 24.63 0.62 -11.06
CA ALA A 608 23.20 0.62 -11.33
C ALA A 608 22.73 2.05 -11.51
N TYR A 609 22.17 2.38 -12.66
CA TYR A 609 21.69 3.72 -12.95
C TYR A 609 20.33 3.72 -13.63
N ARG A 610 19.57 4.79 -13.43
CA ARG A 610 18.28 5.05 -14.08
C ARG A 610 17.98 6.53 -14.05
N ASN A 611 17.13 6.97 -14.96
CA ASN A 611 16.50 8.28 -14.92
C ASN A 611 15.07 8.16 -14.36
N ASN A 612 14.60 9.19 -13.67
CA ASN A 612 13.22 9.29 -13.25
C ASN A 612 12.35 10.00 -14.30
N ARG A 613 12.94 10.57 -15.38
CA ARG A 613 12.22 11.26 -16.46
C ARG A 613 12.73 10.94 -17.86
N GLY A 614 11.89 10.30 -18.66
CA GLY A 614 12.16 10.14 -20.08
C GLY A 614 13.38 9.28 -20.37
N LYS A 615 13.79 9.28 -21.64
CA LYS A 615 14.95 8.56 -22.15
C LYS A 615 16.06 9.55 -22.49
N GLY A 616 17.30 9.08 -22.56
CA GLY A 616 18.45 9.87 -22.97
C GLY A 616 19.73 9.05 -22.93
N THR A 617 20.85 9.77 -22.98
CA THR A 617 22.19 9.18 -22.98
C THR A 617 23.00 9.76 -21.84
N LEU A 618 23.59 8.88 -21.04
CA LEU A 618 24.56 9.19 -20.01
C LEU A 618 25.96 9.11 -20.61
N SER A 619 26.65 10.24 -20.73
CA SER A 619 28.08 10.29 -21.06
C SER A 619 28.89 10.04 -19.80
N LEU A 620 29.52 8.88 -19.71
CA LEU A 620 30.38 8.48 -18.59
C LEU A 620 31.86 8.59 -19.01
N PRO A 621 32.61 9.59 -18.51
CA PRO A 621 34.02 9.79 -18.84
C PRO A 621 34.91 8.79 -18.09
N LEU A 622 34.89 7.55 -18.58
CA LEU A 622 35.62 6.41 -18.06
C LEU A 622 36.09 5.55 -19.24
N ALA A 623 37.41 5.37 -19.38
CA ALA A 623 38.02 4.63 -20.49
C ALA A 623 38.57 3.29 -20.00
N ILE A 624 37.73 2.25 -19.98
CA ILE A 624 38.09 0.96 -19.37
C ILE A 624 37.64 -0.20 -20.27
N PRO A 625 38.50 -1.22 -20.52
CA PRO A 625 38.13 -2.41 -21.27
C PRO A 625 37.26 -3.37 -20.44
N ASP A 626 36.70 -4.40 -21.09
CA ASP A 626 35.90 -5.46 -20.45
C ASP A 626 34.63 -4.99 -19.72
N CYS A 627 34.05 -3.90 -20.21
CA CYS A 627 32.76 -3.40 -19.74
C CYS A 627 31.59 -4.23 -20.28
N ARG A 628 30.48 -4.25 -19.52
CA ARG A 628 29.22 -4.89 -19.94
C ARG A 628 28.05 -4.06 -19.48
N LEU A 629 27.01 -3.97 -20.32
CA LEU A 629 25.75 -3.34 -19.97
C LEU A 629 24.64 -4.40 -19.93
N GLU A 630 23.90 -4.46 -18.82
CA GLU A 630 22.81 -5.40 -18.59
C GLU A 630 21.50 -4.65 -18.24
N ALA A 631 20.37 -5.22 -18.64
CA ALA A 631 19.03 -4.86 -18.12
C ALA A 631 18.77 -5.50 -16.73
N GLU A 632 17.65 -5.17 -16.08
CA GLU A 632 17.27 -5.75 -14.78
C GLU A 632 17.14 -7.28 -14.78
N ASP A 633 16.74 -7.87 -15.91
CA ASP A 633 16.60 -9.32 -16.10
C ASP A 633 17.91 -10.01 -16.50
N GLY A 634 19.02 -9.26 -16.60
CA GLY A 634 20.32 -9.77 -17.01
C GLY A 634 20.57 -9.79 -18.52
N THR A 635 19.61 -9.35 -19.34
CA THR A 635 19.79 -9.23 -20.80
C THR A 635 20.92 -8.27 -21.13
N LEU A 636 21.85 -8.69 -21.99
CA LEU A 636 22.93 -7.82 -22.48
C LEU A 636 22.39 -6.75 -23.42
N LEU A 637 22.86 -5.51 -23.24
CA LEU A 637 22.46 -4.34 -24.01
C LEU A 637 23.66 -3.75 -24.73
N GLU A 638 23.39 -3.16 -25.89
CA GLU A 638 24.39 -2.40 -26.64
C GLU A 638 24.49 -0.96 -26.11
N TRP A 639 25.67 -0.37 -26.25
CA TRP A 639 25.93 1.03 -25.96
C TRP A 639 27.01 1.56 -26.91
N ASN A 640 27.09 2.89 -27.02
CA ASN A 640 28.10 3.53 -27.86
C ASN A 640 29.30 3.97 -27.02
N GLN A 641 30.43 4.23 -27.66
CA GLN A 641 31.61 4.79 -27.02
C GLN A 641 32.26 5.84 -27.92
N ARG A 642 32.89 6.84 -27.31
CA ARG A 642 33.77 7.81 -27.97
C ARG A 642 35.08 7.86 -27.20
N GLU A 643 36.11 8.50 -27.75
CA GLU A 643 37.41 8.57 -27.10
C GLU A 643 37.29 9.04 -25.64
N GLY A 644 37.71 8.18 -24.70
CA GLY A 644 37.67 8.48 -23.27
C GLY A 644 36.32 8.30 -22.56
N GLU A 645 35.23 7.97 -23.28
CA GLU A 645 33.88 7.97 -22.69
C GLU A 645 32.95 6.84 -23.19
N HIS A 646 32.13 6.32 -22.28
CA HIS A 646 31.01 5.45 -22.61
C HIS A 646 29.71 6.25 -22.71
N LEU A 647 28.96 6.05 -23.80
CA LEU A 647 27.66 6.67 -24.06
C LEU A 647 26.57 5.66 -23.74
N LEU A 648 26.15 5.67 -22.49
CA LEU A 648 25.25 4.66 -21.91
C LEU A 648 23.78 5.08 -22.11
N PRO A 649 22.91 4.20 -22.65
CA PRO A 649 21.48 4.50 -22.72
C PRO A 649 20.92 4.61 -21.30
N MET A 650 20.14 5.65 -21.04
CA MET A 650 19.56 5.94 -19.74
C MET A 650 18.07 6.21 -19.89
N ASP A 651 17.24 5.46 -19.18
CA ASP A 651 15.78 5.55 -19.23
C ASP A 651 15.16 5.30 -17.85
N THR A 652 13.85 5.08 -17.80
CA THR A 652 13.12 4.83 -16.55
C THR A 652 13.37 3.45 -15.95
N GLU A 653 13.91 2.52 -16.73
CA GLU A 653 14.31 1.19 -16.27
C GLU A 653 15.73 1.26 -15.71
N ARG A 654 16.04 0.39 -14.75
CA ARG A 654 17.39 0.31 -14.20
C ARG A 654 18.29 -0.46 -15.14
N ARG A 655 19.48 0.08 -15.37
CA ARG A 655 20.54 -0.51 -16.18
C ARG A 655 21.75 -0.76 -15.30
N PHE A 656 22.53 -1.79 -15.63
CA PHE A 656 23.70 -2.23 -14.88
C PHE A 656 24.94 -2.19 -15.77
N PHE A 657 25.84 -1.25 -15.50
CA PHE A 657 27.11 -1.15 -16.22
C PHE A 657 28.23 -1.72 -15.36
N SER A 658 28.80 -2.86 -15.77
CA SER A 658 30.00 -3.43 -15.16
C SER A 658 31.22 -2.68 -15.69
N CYS A 659 32.01 -2.08 -14.80
CA CYS A 659 33.14 -1.22 -15.15
C CYS A 659 34.47 -2.01 -15.31
N GLY A 660 34.44 -3.23 -15.82
CA GLY A 660 35.67 -4.03 -15.99
C GLY A 660 36.49 -4.15 -14.70
N GLN A 661 37.77 -3.76 -14.76
CA GLN A 661 38.73 -3.73 -13.63
C GLN A 661 38.87 -2.33 -12.98
N ALA A 662 37.93 -1.41 -13.22
CA ALA A 662 37.96 -0.09 -12.60
C ALA A 662 37.97 -0.17 -11.08
N ASP A 663 38.84 0.60 -10.44
CA ASP A 663 38.70 0.83 -9.01
C ASP A 663 37.48 1.72 -8.71
N ARG A 664 37.01 1.65 -7.46
CA ARG A 664 35.80 2.37 -7.03
C ARG A 664 35.96 3.89 -7.13
N VAL A 665 37.14 4.43 -6.82
CA VAL A 665 37.36 5.89 -6.81
C VAL A 665 37.23 6.45 -8.22
N ALA A 666 37.84 5.79 -9.20
CA ALA A 666 37.74 6.15 -10.61
C ALA A 666 36.27 6.13 -11.11
N VAL A 667 35.49 5.12 -10.73
CA VAL A 667 34.06 5.03 -11.09
C VAL A 667 33.25 6.18 -10.48
N LEU A 668 33.45 6.46 -9.18
CA LEU A 668 32.76 7.55 -8.49
C LEU A 668 33.11 8.91 -9.12
N ASP A 669 34.38 9.14 -9.44
CA ASP A 669 34.86 10.37 -10.07
C ASP A 669 34.35 10.55 -11.49
N ALA A 670 34.30 9.48 -12.28
CA ALA A 670 33.70 9.51 -13.60
C ALA A 670 32.21 9.89 -13.52
N LEU A 671 31.47 9.35 -12.54
CA LEU A 671 30.05 9.68 -12.36
C LEU A 671 29.80 11.10 -11.87
N ARG A 672 30.71 11.68 -11.07
CA ARG A 672 30.66 13.11 -10.71
C ARG A 672 30.84 14.03 -11.93
N ARG A 673 31.61 13.60 -12.93
CA ARG A 673 31.86 14.33 -14.18
C ARG A 673 30.91 13.94 -15.32
N ALA A 674 30.12 12.90 -15.14
CA ALA A 674 29.23 12.40 -16.17
C ALA A 674 28.18 13.45 -16.55
N THR A 675 27.73 13.43 -17.79
CA THR A 675 26.70 14.34 -18.31
C THR A 675 25.50 13.54 -18.82
N TYR A 676 24.29 14.10 -18.67
CA TYR A 676 23.07 13.48 -19.18
C TYR A 676 22.50 14.33 -20.31
N GLN A 677 22.33 13.72 -21.47
CA GLN A 677 21.68 14.33 -22.62
C GLN A 677 20.28 13.70 -22.78
N PRO A 678 19.19 14.43 -22.47
CA PRO A 678 17.85 13.91 -22.71
C PRO A 678 17.64 13.64 -24.19
N ARG A 679 16.96 12.53 -24.48
CA ARG A 679 16.45 12.24 -25.82
C ARG A 679 15.38 13.28 -26.13
N LEU A 680 15.58 14.03 -27.20
CA LEU A 680 14.55 14.94 -27.68
C LEU A 680 13.38 14.09 -28.24
N PRO A 681 12.14 14.36 -27.82
CA PRO A 681 10.97 13.71 -28.38
C PRO A 681 10.88 13.95 -29.88
N VAL A 682 10.50 12.93 -30.64
CA VAL A 682 10.14 13.12 -32.03
C VAL A 682 8.74 13.75 -32.07
N LYS A 683 8.62 14.86 -32.80
CA LYS A 683 7.35 15.57 -33.03
C LYS A 683 7.11 15.67 -34.53
N LEU A 684 6.04 15.04 -34.99
CA LEU A 684 5.62 15.11 -36.39
C LEU A 684 4.40 16.03 -36.48
N PHE A 685 4.51 17.10 -37.27
CA PHE A 685 3.43 18.06 -37.48
C PHE A 685 2.76 17.80 -38.82
N VAL A 686 1.43 17.67 -38.81
CA VAL A 686 0.59 17.40 -39.98
C VAL A 686 -0.41 18.54 -40.12
N PRO A 687 -0.24 19.45 -41.09
CA PRO A 687 -1.20 20.52 -41.32
C PRO A 687 -2.57 19.94 -41.65
N ALA A 688 -3.64 20.47 -41.03
CA ALA A 688 -4.99 19.91 -41.18
C ALA A 688 -5.47 19.89 -42.64
N ILE A 689 -4.99 20.84 -43.44
CA ILE A 689 -5.29 21.01 -44.86
C ILE A 689 -4.63 19.96 -45.77
N THR A 690 -3.68 19.16 -45.25
CA THR A 690 -2.95 18.14 -46.05
C THR A 690 -3.66 16.78 -46.10
N ALA A 691 -4.94 16.71 -45.71
CA ALA A 691 -5.66 15.45 -45.77
C ALA A 691 -5.71 14.93 -47.21
N ARG A 692 -5.45 13.63 -47.37
CA ARG A 692 -5.40 12.95 -48.67
C ARG A 692 -6.80 12.80 -49.29
N ARG A 693 -7.82 12.77 -48.43
CA ARG A 693 -9.21 12.58 -48.81
C ARG A 693 -10.13 13.24 -47.78
N PHE A 694 -11.09 14.00 -48.28
CA PHE A 694 -12.20 14.53 -47.50
C PHE A 694 -13.49 13.81 -47.90
N LEU A 695 -14.28 13.35 -46.93
CA LEU A 695 -15.67 13.00 -47.16
C LEU A 695 -16.54 14.18 -46.70
N PRO A 696 -17.30 14.83 -47.60
CA PRO A 696 -18.14 15.98 -47.26
C PRO A 696 -19.05 15.69 -46.07
N PRO A 697 -19.40 16.70 -45.24
CA PRO A 697 -19.21 18.13 -45.45
C PRO A 697 -17.95 18.69 -44.77
N PHE A 698 -16.88 17.90 -44.65
CA PHE A 698 -15.55 18.46 -44.40
C PHE A 698 -15.11 19.34 -45.57
N THR A 699 -14.59 20.53 -45.26
CA THR A 699 -14.14 21.51 -46.25
C THR A 699 -13.06 22.41 -45.65
N HIS A 700 -12.32 23.07 -46.53
CA HIS A 700 -11.39 24.13 -46.18
C HIS A 700 -12.12 25.35 -45.60
N GLY A 701 -11.46 26.07 -44.70
CA GLY A 701 -12.00 27.25 -44.05
C GLY A 701 -12.34 28.34 -45.06
N ILE A 702 -11.45 28.58 -46.01
CA ILE A 702 -11.66 29.55 -47.09
C ILE A 702 -12.90 29.21 -47.94
N ASP A 703 -13.13 27.93 -48.25
CA ASP A 703 -14.30 27.46 -49.00
C ASP A 703 -15.60 27.61 -48.19
N ALA A 704 -15.50 27.61 -46.86
CA ALA A 704 -16.61 27.93 -45.96
C ALA A 704 -16.78 29.44 -45.72
N GLY A 705 -16.03 30.30 -46.43
CA GLY A 705 -16.06 31.75 -46.27
C GLY A 705 -15.43 32.25 -44.96
N LEU A 706 -14.51 31.48 -44.37
CA LEU A 706 -13.85 31.78 -43.11
C LEU A 706 -12.43 32.30 -43.34
N SER A 707 -12.03 33.26 -42.51
CA SER A 707 -10.64 33.70 -42.37
C SER A 707 -10.27 33.61 -40.90
N GLU A 708 -9.26 32.81 -40.57
CA GLU A 708 -8.89 32.49 -39.20
C GLU A 708 -7.50 33.04 -38.87
N GLU A 709 -7.48 34.23 -38.28
CA GLU A 709 -6.25 34.87 -37.80
C GLU A 709 -5.51 33.96 -36.79
N GLY A 710 -4.22 33.78 -36.99
CA GLY A 710 -3.38 32.93 -36.13
C GLY A 710 -3.42 31.44 -36.43
N ALA A 711 -4.10 31.00 -37.50
CA ALA A 711 -3.88 29.68 -38.10
C ALA A 711 -2.41 29.53 -38.55
N ILE A 712 -1.83 28.36 -38.30
CA ILE A 712 -0.44 28.07 -38.66
C ILE A 712 -0.39 27.42 -40.05
N SER A 713 -1.36 26.57 -40.39
CA SER A 713 -1.38 25.83 -41.65
C SER A 713 -1.82 26.65 -42.86
N SER A 714 -1.78 27.98 -42.82
CA SER A 714 -2.28 28.94 -43.83
C SER A 714 -3.81 28.95 -44.07
N ASP A 715 -4.47 27.83 -43.83
CA ASP A 715 -5.93 27.66 -43.82
C ASP A 715 -6.30 26.58 -42.79
N VAL A 716 -7.58 26.44 -42.46
CA VAL A 716 -8.08 25.50 -41.43
C VAL A 716 -9.01 24.47 -42.05
N LEU A 717 -9.16 23.33 -41.39
CA LEU A 717 -10.20 22.37 -41.72
C LEU A 717 -11.43 22.56 -40.83
N VAL A 718 -12.61 22.58 -41.44
CA VAL A 718 -13.92 22.67 -40.77
C VAL A 718 -14.87 21.60 -41.29
N CYS A 719 -15.89 21.25 -40.49
CA CYS A 719 -17.00 20.41 -40.93
C CYS A 719 -18.31 21.19 -40.80
N LEU A 720 -19.03 21.35 -41.91
CA LEU A 720 -20.34 22.05 -41.96
C LEU A 720 -21.54 21.11 -41.75
N GLY A 721 -21.28 19.92 -41.20
CA GLY A 721 -22.29 18.98 -40.76
C GLY A 721 -22.62 19.21 -39.28
N ASN A 722 -23.89 19.03 -38.90
CA ASN A 722 -24.29 19.07 -37.50
C ASN A 722 -24.03 17.71 -36.84
N ALA A 723 -23.20 17.67 -35.81
CA ALA A 723 -22.85 16.45 -35.09
C ALA A 723 -22.84 16.70 -33.57
N ALA A 724 -23.35 15.72 -32.82
CA ALA A 724 -23.39 15.73 -31.36
C ALA A 724 -22.49 14.62 -30.80
N TYR A 725 -22.12 14.70 -29.53
CA TYR A 725 -21.17 13.78 -28.89
C TYR A 725 -21.51 12.28 -29.00
N ASN A 726 -22.78 11.95 -29.28
CA ASN A 726 -23.32 10.60 -29.42
C ASN A 726 -23.63 10.20 -30.88
N SER A 727 -23.45 11.10 -31.85
CA SER A 727 -23.63 10.80 -33.27
C SER A 727 -22.39 10.14 -33.86
N LYS A 728 -22.58 9.36 -34.93
CA LYS A 728 -21.51 8.66 -35.67
C LYS A 728 -21.57 9.02 -37.14
N PRO A 729 -21.26 10.28 -37.51
CA PRO A 729 -21.29 10.70 -38.89
C PRO A 729 -20.28 9.89 -39.71
N ALA A 730 -20.63 9.61 -40.96
CA ALA A 730 -19.73 8.90 -41.88
C ALA A 730 -18.58 9.77 -42.39
N TRP A 731 -18.61 11.08 -42.11
CA TRP A 731 -17.73 12.11 -42.67
C TRP A 731 -16.38 12.17 -41.93
N TYR A 732 -15.29 12.18 -42.69
CA TYR A 732 -13.94 12.25 -42.14
C TYR A 732 -12.96 12.92 -43.10
N ALA A 733 -11.83 13.35 -42.55
CA ALA A 733 -10.61 13.67 -43.27
C ALA A 733 -9.56 12.58 -43.01
N GLU A 734 -8.94 12.05 -44.06
CA GLU A 734 -7.96 10.97 -43.98
C GLU A 734 -6.54 11.50 -44.18
N TYR A 735 -5.62 11.06 -43.31
CA TYR A 735 -4.24 11.52 -43.28
C TYR A 735 -3.28 10.34 -43.31
N SER A 736 -2.04 10.61 -43.72
CA SER A 736 -0.95 9.65 -43.70
C SER A 736 0.31 10.32 -43.19
N VAL A 737 1.06 9.65 -42.33
CA VAL A 737 2.33 10.13 -41.76
C VAL A 737 3.30 8.97 -41.65
N ASP A 738 4.57 9.21 -41.98
CA ASP A 738 5.62 8.18 -41.83
C ASP A 738 6.22 8.25 -40.42
N LEU A 739 6.04 7.18 -39.65
CA LEU A 739 6.57 7.08 -38.29
C LEU A 739 8.00 6.52 -38.34
N PRO A 740 9.00 7.20 -37.75
CA PRO A 740 10.41 6.78 -37.86
C PRO A 740 10.72 5.50 -37.07
N HIS A 741 9.89 5.17 -36.07
CA HIS A 741 10.02 3.96 -35.28
C HIS A 741 8.66 3.51 -34.75
N GLU A 742 8.60 2.23 -34.36
CA GLU A 742 7.46 1.70 -33.64
C GLU A 742 7.43 2.22 -32.19
N GLY A 743 6.26 2.29 -31.57
CA GLY A 743 6.14 2.67 -30.17
C GLY A 743 4.81 3.28 -29.79
N THR A 744 4.74 3.83 -28.57
CA THR A 744 3.59 4.60 -28.11
C THR A 744 3.72 6.04 -28.61
N TRP A 745 2.70 6.52 -29.31
CA TRP A 745 2.60 7.88 -29.83
C TRP A 745 1.39 8.59 -29.23
N ALA A 746 1.59 9.82 -28.78
CA ALA A 746 0.53 10.71 -28.33
C ALA A 746 0.07 11.62 -29.46
N ILE A 747 -1.24 11.78 -29.58
CA ILE A 747 -1.90 12.58 -30.61
C ILE A 747 -2.40 13.88 -29.98
N TRP A 748 -2.08 14.97 -30.66
CA TRP A 748 -2.49 16.32 -30.31
C TRP A 748 -3.11 16.99 -31.53
N ALA A 749 -4.01 17.94 -31.28
CA ALA A 749 -4.57 18.82 -32.28
C ALA A 749 -4.43 20.27 -31.82
N ARG A 750 -4.10 21.15 -32.75
CA ARG A 750 -4.24 22.59 -32.57
C ARG A 750 -5.60 23.01 -33.11
N VAL A 751 -6.42 23.53 -32.22
CA VAL A 751 -7.83 23.81 -32.51
C VAL A 751 -8.25 25.16 -31.94
N ARG A 752 -9.38 25.65 -32.46
CA ARG A 752 -10.12 26.78 -31.90
C ARG A 752 -11.60 26.43 -31.87
N TYR A 753 -12.28 26.77 -30.79
CA TYR A 753 -13.72 26.54 -30.63
C TYR A 753 -14.47 27.87 -30.60
N PRO A 754 -14.93 28.39 -31.75
CA PRO A 754 -15.65 29.67 -31.82
C PRO A 754 -16.91 29.69 -30.97
N SER A 755 -17.60 28.55 -30.85
CA SER A 755 -18.80 28.42 -30.01
C SER A 755 -18.52 28.71 -28.53
N GLY A 756 -17.28 28.46 -28.07
CA GLY A 756 -16.89 28.44 -26.66
C GLY A 756 -17.47 27.25 -25.88
N LYS A 757 -18.03 26.25 -26.57
CA LYS A 757 -18.59 25.03 -25.98
C LYS A 757 -17.57 23.88 -26.00
N ASP A 758 -18.04 22.72 -25.58
CA ASP A 758 -17.34 21.43 -25.52
C ASP A 758 -17.18 20.81 -26.93
N ASP A 759 -16.64 21.56 -27.90
CA ASP A 759 -16.47 21.06 -29.27
C ASP A 759 -15.33 20.04 -29.37
N SER A 760 -15.43 19.12 -30.32
CA SER A 760 -14.47 18.03 -30.48
C SER A 760 -14.47 17.35 -31.84
N PHE A 761 -13.35 16.68 -32.11
CA PHE A 761 -13.15 15.77 -33.22
C PHE A 761 -12.99 14.33 -32.68
N GLY A 762 -13.05 13.36 -33.60
CA GLY A 762 -12.66 11.98 -33.33
C GLY A 762 -11.37 11.62 -34.06
N PHE A 763 -10.46 10.91 -33.41
CA PHE A 763 -9.27 10.34 -34.04
C PHE A 763 -9.37 8.82 -34.10
N VAL A 764 -9.27 8.26 -35.31
CA VAL A 764 -9.45 6.82 -35.53
C VAL A 764 -8.31 6.29 -36.40
N PRO A 765 -7.41 5.44 -35.87
CA PRO A 765 -6.43 4.72 -36.67
C PRO A 765 -7.09 3.87 -37.77
N ASN A 766 -6.43 3.71 -38.92
CA ASN A 766 -6.96 2.87 -39.98
C ASN A 766 -7.16 1.42 -39.51
N GLY A 767 -8.24 0.77 -39.97
CA GLY A 767 -8.64 -0.57 -39.53
C GLY A 767 -9.37 -0.63 -38.17
N VAL A 768 -9.45 0.47 -37.41
CA VAL A 768 -10.19 0.54 -36.15
C VAL A 768 -11.62 1.04 -36.40
N LYS A 769 -12.60 0.42 -35.73
CA LYS A 769 -14.01 0.86 -35.81
C LYS A 769 -14.19 2.23 -35.12
N ALA A 770 -14.85 3.16 -35.80
CA ALA A 770 -15.18 4.48 -35.26
C ALA A 770 -16.26 4.38 -34.17
N ALA A 771 -15.83 4.41 -32.91
CA ALA A 771 -16.69 4.51 -31.74
C ALA A 771 -16.98 5.97 -31.35
N LEU A 772 -16.03 6.88 -31.64
CA LEU A 772 -16.07 8.32 -31.33
C LEU A 772 -16.34 8.63 -29.84
N GLN A 773 -15.83 7.77 -28.96
CA GLN A 773 -15.94 7.89 -27.50
C GLN A 773 -14.62 7.40 -26.87
N GLY A 774 -14.40 7.75 -25.59
CA GLY A 774 -13.23 7.28 -24.84
C GLY A 774 -11.90 7.67 -25.50
N ASP A 775 -11.07 6.68 -25.81
CA ASP A 775 -9.74 6.83 -26.45
C ASP A 775 -9.79 7.18 -27.95
N GLN A 776 -10.93 7.68 -28.45
CA GLN A 776 -11.03 8.26 -29.80
C GLN A 776 -11.41 9.75 -29.76
N VAL A 777 -11.65 10.34 -28.58
CA VAL A 777 -12.02 11.76 -28.47
C VAL A 777 -10.77 12.64 -28.55
N LEU A 778 -10.76 13.55 -29.52
CA LEU A 778 -9.69 14.53 -29.75
C LEU A 778 -10.30 15.93 -29.64
N GLY A 779 -9.97 16.65 -28.57
CA GLY A 779 -10.59 17.93 -28.21
C GLY A 779 -11.38 17.84 -26.92
N ASN A 780 -12.52 18.52 -26.85
CA ASN A 780 -13.43 18.51 -25.69
C ASN A 780 -12.84 19.14 -24.41
N CYS A 781 -12.02 20.18 -24.57
CA CYS A 781 -11.51 21.00 -23.47
C CYS A 781 -12.32 22.30 -23.37
N GLY A 782 -13.43 22.30 -22.64
CA GLY A 782 -14.40 23.39 -22.63
C GLY A 782 -13.92 24.71 -22.01
N ARG A 783 -12.81 24.70 -21.25
CA ARG A 783 -12.20 25.92 -20.69
C ARG A 783 -11.11 26.49 -21.61
N ASN A 784 -11.49 26.83 -22.84
CA ASN A 784 -10.57 27.22 -23.93
C ASN A 784 -10.58 28.72 -24.30
N ASP A 785 -11.49 29.51 -23.73
CA ASP A 785 -11.64 30.95 -23.96
C ASP A 785 -11.78 31.38 -25.44
N ARG A 786 -12.26 30.48 -26.32
CA ARG A 786 -12.38 30.69 -27.78
C ARG A 786 -11.04 31.00 -28.48
N LYS A 787 -9.91 30.65 -27.86
CA LYS A 787 -8.56 30.88 -28.38
C LYS A 787 -8.00 29.63 -29.05
N TRP A 788 -7.00 29.84 -29.91
CA TRP A 788 -6.14 28.77 -30.38
C TRP A 788 -5.46 28.07 -29.20
N HIS A 789 -5.52 26.76 -29.17
CA HIS A 789 -4.85 25.95 -28.16
C HIS A 789 -4.53 24.57 -28.69
N TRP A 790 -3.52 23.94 -28.09
CA TRP A 790 -3.26 22.51 -28.27
C TRP A 790 -4.18 21.70 -27.35
N THR A 791 -4.69 20.59 -27.86
CA THR A 791 -5.53 19.65 -27.11
C THR A 791 -5.24 18.22 -27.51
N ALA A 792 -5.32 17.31 -26.55
CA ALA A 792 -5.52 15.89 -26.75
C ALA A 792 -6.94 15.55 -26.31
N ARG A 793 -7.13 14.64 -25.35
CA ARG A 793 -8.45 14.22 -24.86
C ARG A 793 -8.92 15.03 -23.65
N GLY A 794 -10.02 15.75 -23.81
CA GLY A 794 -10.72 16.47 -22.75
C GLY A 794 -12.01 15.77 -22.28
N GLY A 795 -12.46 16.17 -21.09
CA GLY A 795 -13.70 15.70 -20.43
C GLY A 795 -14.79 16.76 -20.36
N GLY A 796 -14.84 17.71 -21.31
CA GLY A 796 -15.85 18.76 -21.41
C GLY A 796 -15.52 20.03 -20.63
N SER A 797 -16.57 20.71 -20.18
CA SER A 797 -16.55 22.05 -19.55
C SER A 797 -15.66 22.19 -18.31
N THR A 798 -15.23 21.10 -17.69
CA THR A 798 -14.32 21.10 -16.53
C THR A 798 -12.85 20.93 -16.90
N SER A 799 -12.55 20.56 -18.15
CA SER A 799 -11.20 20.25 -18.61
C SER A 799 -10.51 21.48 -19.20
N LEU A 800 -9.35 21.81 -18.63
CA LEU A 800 -8.43 22.82 -19.19
C LEU A 800 -7.58 22.19 -20.30
N PRO A 801 -7.34 22.91 -21.41
CA PRO A 801 -6.31 22.52 -22.38
C PRO A 801 -4.95 22.28 -21.70
N PRO A 802 -4.15 21.29 -22.16
CA PRO A 802 -4.38 20.48 -23.35
C PRO A 802 -5.10 19.15 -23.08
N GLY A 803 -5.69 18.96 -21.89
CA GLY A 803 -6.33 17.71 -21.52
C GLY A 803 -5.35 16.56 -21.23
N THR A 804 -5.81 15.32 -21.36
CA THR A 804 -5.01 14.09 -21.17
C THR A 804 -4.45 13.62 -22.51
N PRO A 805 -3.17 13.22 -22.61
CA PRO A 805 -2.59 12.70 -23.85
C PRO A 805 -3.39 11.53 -24.46
N LEU A 806 -3.66 11.59 -25.75
CA LEU A 806 -4.38 10.55 -26.49
C LEU A 806 -3.36 9.58 -27.11
N CYS A 807 -3.14 8.41 -26.50
CA CYS A 807 -2.00 7.55 -26.83
C CYS A 807 -2.41 6.28 -27.60
N PHE A 808 -1.63 5.93 -28.63
CA PHE A 808 -1.75 4.68 -29.39
C PHE A 808 -0.39 4.00 -29.55
N ARG A 809 -0.36 2.66 -29.58
CA ARG A 809 0.83 1.91 -30.00
C ARG A 809 0.80 1.74 -31.51
N LEU A 810 1.75 2.34 -32.21
CA LEU A 810 1.78 2.42 -33.67
C LEU A 810 3.07 1.77 -34.23
N PRO A 811 3.00 1.09 -35.39
CA PRO A 811 4.17 0.49 -36.03
C PRO A 811 5.04 1.56 -36.71
N LYS A 812 6.31 1.23 -36.97
CA LYS A 812 7.18 2.02 -37.85
C LYS A 812 6.62 2.03 -39.29
N GLY A 813 6.86 3.13 -40.01
CA GLY A 813 6.50 3.28 -41.42
C GLY A 813 5.21 4.08 -41.61
N THR A 814 4.60 3.97 -42.79
CA THR A 814 3.43 4.75 -43.16
C THR A 814 2.23 4.38 -42.31
N PHE A 815 1.78 5.34 -41.50
CA PHE A 815 0.60 5.24 -40.65
C PHE A 815 -0.54 6.10 -41.21
N THR A 816 -1.70 5.49 -41.43
CA THR A 816 -2.90 6.15 -41.92
C THR A 816 -3.96 6.23 -40.83
N PHE A 817 -4.65 7.36 -40.74
CA PHE A 817 -5.72 7.58 -39.77
C PHE A 817 -6.77 8.55 -40.31
N ARG A 818 -7.92 8.59 -39.63
CA ARG A 818 -9.06 9.44 -39.96
C ARG A 818 -9.42 10.36 -38.80
N VAL A 819 -9.73 11.60 -39.14
CA VAL A 819 -10.32 12.58 -38.23
C VAL A 819 -11.80 12.74 -38.57
N TYR A 820 -12.66 12.46 -37.60
CA TYR A 820 -14.12 12.57 -37.72
C TYR A 820 -14.62 13.85 -37.06
N ALA A 821 -15.70 14.41 -37.61
CA ALA A 821 -16.48 15.41 -36.90
C ALA A 821 -17.25 14.73 -35.76
N ARG A 822 -17.22 15.28 -34.54
CA ARG A 822 -17.90 14.70 -33.38
C ARG A 822 -18.86 15.69 -32.73
N GLU A 823 -18.38 16.87 -32.37
CA GLU A 823 -19.22 17.96 -31.85
C GLU A 823 -18.99 19.19 -32.73
N THR A 824 -19.84 19.34 -33.74
CA THR A 824 -19.69 20.34 -34.81
C THR A 824 -21.03 20.99 -35.15
N SER A 825 -20.97 22.20 -35.69
CA SER A 825 -22.15 22.97 -36.11
C SER A 825 -22.18 23.11 -37.63
N ALA A 826 -23.37 23.09 -38.22
CA ALA A 826 -23.55 23.45 -39.62
C ALA A 826 -23.36 24.96 -39.88
N THR A 827 -23.35 25.78 -38.84
CA THR A 827 -23.10 27.22 -38.94
C THR A 827 -21.58 27.50 -38.99
N PRO A 828 -21.04 28.07 -40.08
CA PRO A 828 -19.60 28.32 -40.22
C PRO A 828 -19.00 29.11 -39.06
N ALA A 829 -19.71 30.10 -38.52
CA ALA A 829 -19.23 30.92 -37.41
C ALA A 829 -19.08 30.16 -36.07
N LEU A 830 -19.67 28.95 -35.94
CA LEU A 830 -19.74 28.22 -34.66
C LEU A 830 -18.95 26.91 -34.66
N THR A 831 -18.69 26.30 -35.82
CA THR A 831 -18.06 24.98 -35.91
C THR A 831 -16.59 24.99 -35.42
N PRO A 832 -16.04 23.94 -34.79
CA PRO A 832 -14.64 23.95 -34.38
C PRO A 832 -13.69 24.04 -35.59
N ARG A 833 -12.53 24.65 -35.37
CA ARG A 833 -11.44 24.75 -36.34
C ARG A 833 -10.37 23.71 -36.01
N LEU A 834 -9.91 22.97 -37.00
CA LEU A 834 -8.70 22.15 -36.91
C LEU A 834 -7.61 22.79 -37.78
N ASP A 835 -6.49 23.15 -37.17
CA ASP A 835 -5.36 23.80 -37.84
C ASP A 835 -4.20 22.82 -38.02
N MET A 836 -3.84 22.10 -36.95
CA MET A 836 -2.69 21.20 -36.97
C MET A 836 -3.01 19.92 -36.23
N LEU A 837 -2.42 18.82 -36.67
CA LEU A 837 -2.27 17.60 -35.89
C LEU A 837 -0.79 17.44 -35.55
N ALA A 838 -0.49 16.89 -34.37
CA ALA A 838 0.86 16.53 -34.01
C ALA A 838 0.90 15.15 -33.38
N LEU A 839 1.88 14.34 -33.80
CA LEU A 839 2.16 13.03 -33.24
C LEU A 839 3.50 13.13 -32.51
N THR A 840 3.50 12.80 -31.23
CA THR A 840 4.72 12.84 -30.40
C THR A 840 5.01 11.47 -29.82
N ASP A 841 6.27 11.03 -29.88
CA ASP A 841 6.67 9.73 -29.32
C ASP A 841 6.88 9.74 -27.79
N ASP A 842 6.66 10.91 -27.18
CA ASP A 842 6.60 11.13 -25.74
C ASP A 842 5.25 11.80 -25.39
N PRO A 843 4.40 11.13 -24.58
CA PRO A 843 3.13 11.70 -24.13
C PRO A 843 3.24 12.95 -23.27
N ALA A 844 4.40 13.23 -22.67
CA ALA A 844 4.64 14.46 -21.92
C ALA A 844 5.06 15.63 -22.83
N ALA A 845 5.43 15.36 -24.09
CA ALA A 845 5.90 16.35 -25.03
C ALA A 845 4.73 17.05 -25.75
N ILE A 846 4.07 17.97 -25.05
CA ILE A 846 3.01 18.81 -25.64
C ILE A 846 3.63 19.67 -26.77
N PRO A 847 3.07 19.68 -27.99
CA PRO A 847 3.54 20.52 -29.08
C PRO A 847 3.31 22.01 -28.80
N THR A 848 4.11 22.87 -29.42
CA THR A 848 3.96 24.33 -29.34
C THR A 848 3.77 24.95 -30.72
N ASP A 849 3.18 26.15 -30.74
CA ASP A 849 3.00 26.92 -31.98
C ASP A 849 4.34 27.26 -32.66
N ALA A 850 5.39 27.50 -31.88
CA ALA A 850 6.72 27.79 -32.40
C ALA A 850 7.30 26.58 -33.17
N GLU A 851 7.25 25.39 -32.57
CA GLU A 851 7.71 24.15 -33.20
C GLU A 851 6.90 23.82 -34.46
N ALA A 852 5.58 24.04 -34.43
CA ALA A 852 4.73 23.81 -35.60
C ALA A 852 5.05 24.77 -36.77
N ARG A 853 5.34 26.04 -36.48
CA ARG A 853 5.75 27.03 -37.49
C ARG A 853 7.10 26.68 -38.10
N GLU A 854 8.05 26.28 -37.25
CA GLU A 854 9.38 25.85 -37.69
C GLU A 854 9.30 24.62 -38.60
N ALA A 855 8.50 23.61 -38.22
CA ALA A 855 8.30 22.40 -39.03
C ALA A 855 7.73 22.72 -40.42
N ILE A 856 6.75 23.63 -40.53
CA ILE A 856 6.19 24.06 -41.82
C ILE A 856 7.22 24.85 -42.64
N ALA A 857 8.00 25.72 -42.01
CA ALA A 857 9.02 26.49 -42.71
C ALA A 857 10.09 25.58 -43.33
N ILE A 858 10.53 24.55 -42.59
CA ILE A 858 11.48 23.54 -43.08
C ILE A 858 10.87 22.78 -44.27
N ALA A 859 9.66 22.25 -44.13
CA ALA A 859 8.98 21.52 -45.21
C ALA A 859 8.77 22.37 -46.48
N SER A 860 8.53 23.68 -46.31
CA SER A 860 8.38 24.63 -47.43
C SER A 860 9.72 24.94 -48.12
N SER A 861 10.84 24.83 -47.40
CA SER A 861 12.19 25.06 -47.94
C SER A 861 12.79 23.85 -48.67
N GLU A 862 12.29 22.64 -48.41
CA GLU A 862 12.74 21.39 -49.02
C GLU A 862 11.94 21.01 -50.30
N ALA A 863 10.93 21.79 -50.69
CA ALA A 863 10.18 21.57 -51.93
C ALA A 863 11.04 21.87 -53.19
N PRO A 864 11.04 21.05 -54.26
CA PRO A 864 11.96 21.24 -55.39
C PRO A 864 11.72 22.55 -56.15
N ARG A 865 12.78 23.35 -56.36
CA ARG A 865 12.82 24.46 -57.32
C ARG A 865 12.66 23.92 -58.75
N ALA A 866 11.43 23.70 -59.20
CA ALA A 866 11.11 23.41 -60.60
C ALA A 866 10.18 24.49 -61.14
N GLN A 867 10.77 25.58 -61.66
CA GLN A 867 10.22 26.44 -62.73
C GLN A 867 11.20 27.60 -62.99
N GLN A 868 12.26 27.34 -63.76
CA GLN A 868 12.88 28.36 -64.60
C GLN A 868 12.24 28.26 -65.98
N LYS A 869 11.59 29.34 -66.44
CA LYS A 869 11.09 29.50 -67.81
C LYS A 869 12.27 29.50 -68.79
N PRO A 870 12.13 28.90 -69.99
CA PRO A 870 13.12 29.07 -71.04
C PRO A 870 12.98 30.44 -71.71
N GLU A 871 14.11 31.09 -71.97
CA GLU A 871 14.26 32.26 -72.83
C GLU A 871 13.70 31.96 -74.23
N LYS A 872 12.90 32.90 -74.75
CA LYS A 872 12.51 32.91 -76.16
C LYS A 872 13.67 33.44 -77.00
N THR A 873 14.15 32.61 -77.92
CA THR A 873 14.89 33.07 -79.11
C THR A 873 13.93 33.17 -80.29
N ARG A 874 13.87 34.38 -80.87
CA ARG A 874 13.16 34.88 -82.06
C ARG A 874 11.63 34.81 -82.09
#